data_AF-A0A840XNI4-F1
#
_entry.id   AF-A0A840XNI4-F1
#
_cell.length_a   1.000
_cell.length_b   1.000
_cell.length_c   1.000
_cell.angle_alpha   90.00
_cell.angle_beta   90.00
_cell.angle_gamma   90.00
#
_symmetry.space_group_name_H-M   'P 1'
#
loop_
_entity.id
_entity.type
_entity.pdbx_description
1 polymer ?
#
loop_
_entity_poly.entity_id
_entity_poly.type
_entity_poly.pdbx_seq_one_letter_code
_entity_poly.pdbx_strand_id
1 'polypeptide(L)'
;MTDAVLRARPDEGGRVSVALAETILSDAPALLVEIDRRPVDRWREPQITTDADRVTIAGVLATAGRDVEHRLHATWSARRIAGEPVWEHALVLRNDGEHPVTITRIDPLSLAVGADWRTHGFRSAWGDEFRPLAGHAGHHLVLESRSGRSSHGMIPWLGLERGPVATTTRPVPGGDQPRAAVTVAPAYSGNWHIHAMAGGLVTAGISPWQFFVELAPGESVTAPSVVLTIAPTLDSAAVALQRAVAADWLPRTPFTDAVPVEWNHWWPYEDQEVDEQVIAENARVAAEVGIEVATVDAGWFGAADPTSYWQEQRGDWASVNTARFPSGLAALGQSIRDAGVLPGMWIEAEAVGAHSLLRAARPEAMAHSVEARRADPSYRVQTESLDPDDPTFLGYVCLGSPAGREHVLESMSTLITTTGARWIKLDFNIDPDAGCTRTDHGHGAGDGLLRHYEGLYAVLDAVRERHPDILVESCSSGGLRIDLGLARHVHGFFLSDPDYTEHHLQVLWGVRHLLPPIGILHWSWSQWRGDYPPSRRDWATLGTDEFDRMLRAAMVHRFGVSLRLPELRPELLERLREHVALFRTELVPFVRDGVLQPLTASPERGGFGERAPSIQVNHPDGRVLLAAFVLEGGARPAGVRLQGLEPNATYRVRDLADGDVRRMSGVELFEDGLALLGDDPITSWLLIIEPER
;
A
#
# COMPACT_ATOMS: atom_id res chain seq x y z
N MET A 1 -24.31 -5.49 9.90
CA MET A 1 -24.47 -5.45 8.45
C MET A 1 -24.87 -4.04 8.08
N THR A 2 -24.11 -3.40 7.20
CA THR A 2 -24.43 -2.07 6.68
C THR A 2 -25.51 -2.19 5.61
N ASP A 3 -26.55 -1.35 5.67
CA ASP A 3 -27.61 -1.27 4.66
C ASP A 3 -27.15 -0.53 3.40
N ALA A 4 -25.88 -0.70 3.01
CA ALA A 4 -25.31 -0.05 1.85
C ALA A 4 -25.63 -0.86 0.59
N VAL A 5 -26.21 -0.20 -0.42
CA VAL A 5 -26.75 -0.86 -1.60
C VAL A 5 -26.35 -0.11 -2.87
N LEU A 6 -25.99 -0.87 -3.90
CA LEU A 6 -25.78 -0.40 -5.26
C LEU A 6 -26.85 -1.00 -6.18
N ARG A 7 -27.52 -0.18 -6.99
CA ARG A 7 -28.55 -0.63 -7.95
C ARG A 7 -28.35 0.03 -9.30
N ALA A 8 -28.52 -0.72 -10.39
CA ALA A 8 -28.56 -0.18 -11.75
C ALA A 8 -30.00 -0.10 -12.26
N ARG A 9 -30.33 0.96 -13.02
CA ARG A 9 -31.69 1.21 -13.55
C ARG A 9 -31.73 1.12 -15.09
N PRO A 10 -32.47 0.14 -15.66
CA PRO A 10 -32.52 -0.07 -17.10
C PRO A 10 -33.29 1.02 -17.85
N ASP A 11 -34.41 1.48 -17.30
CA ASP A 11 -35.32 2.44 -17.96
C ASP A 11 -34.75 3.87 -18.05
N GLU A 12 -33.63 4.13 -17.37
CA GLU A 12 -32.96 5.43 -17.34
C GLU A 12 -31.59 5.40 -18.05
N GLY A 13 -31.37 4.43 -18.95
CA GLY A 13 -30.18 4.37 -19.78
C GLY A 13 -28.93 3.90 -19.03
N GLY A 14 -29.06 2.99 -18.05
CA GLY A 14 -27.93 2.35 -17.37
C GLY A 14 -27.32 3.17 -16.22
N ARG A 15 -28.11 4.04 -15.58
CA ARG A 15 -27.69 4.80 -14.40
C ARG A 15 -27.53 3.90 -13.17
N VAL A 16 -26.63 4.29 -12.28
CA VAL A 16 -26.33 3.58 -11.03
C VAL A 16 -26.64 4.48 -9.84
N SER A 17 -27.45 3.96 -8.92
CA SER A 17 -27.74 4.58 -7.63
C SER A 17 -26.97 3.90 -6.52
N VAL A 18 -26.40 4.71 -5.64
CA VAL A 18 -25.68 4.29 -4.45
C VAL A 18 -26.43 4.81 -3.22
N ALA A 19 -26.73 3.95 -2.26
CA ALA A 19 -27.52 4.31 -1.07
C ALA A 19 -26.93 3.72 0.21
N LEU A 20 -27.18 4.39 1.33
CA LEU A 20 -26.95 3.89 2.69
C LEU A 20 -28.28 3.94 3.45
N ALA A 21 -28.80 2.78 3.84
CA ALA A 21 -30.18 2.62 4.27
C ALA A 21 -31.13 3.24 3.24
N GLU A 22 -32.08 4.06 3.66
CA GLU A 22 -33.05 4.72 2.76
C GLU A 22 -32.50 5.98 2.09
N THR A 23 -31.23 6.36 2.34
CA THR A 23 -30.68 7.60 1.82
C THR A 23 -29.86 7.38 0.56
N ILE A 24 -30.32 7.94 -0.57
CA ILE A 24 -29.55 7.98 -1.81
C ILE A 24 -28.36 8.93 -1.63
N LEU A 25 -27.16 8.41 -1.82
CA LEU A 25 -25.90 9.15 -1.74
C LEU A 25 -25.43 9.64 -3.10
N SER A 26 -25.71 8.87 -4.16
CA SER A 26 -25.37 9.21 -5.53
C SER A 26 -26.36 8.58 -6.50
N ASP A 27 -26.66 9.31 -7.56
CA ASP A 27 -27.38 8.85 -8.74
C ASP A 27 -26.69 9.46 -9.97
N ALA A 28 -25.99 8.63 -10.74
CA ALA A 28 -25.14 9.08 -11.84
C ALA A 28 -25.05 8.02 -12.95
N PRO A 29 -24.51 8.36 -14.14
CA PRO A 29 -23.98 7.36 -15.06
C PRO A 29 -22.95 6.47 -14.36
N ALA A 30 -22.83 5.21 -14.78
CA ALA A 30 -21.91 4.26 -14.16
C ALA A 30 -20.42 4.56 -14.45
N LEU A 31 -20.15 5.19 -15.59
CA LEU A 31 -18.83 5.32 -16.21
C LEU A 31 -18.67 6.68 -16.91
N LEU A 32 -17.44 6.99 -17.31
CA LEU A 32 -17.13 8.06 -18.26
C LEU A 32 -16.00 7.61 -19.19
N VAL A 33 -16.28 7.52 -20.48
CA VAL A 33 -15.31 7.15 -21.52
C VAL A 33 -15.10 8.33 -22.46
N GLU A 34 -13.91 8.50 -23.01
CA GLU A 34 -13.69 9.40 -24.14
C GLU A 34 -13.24 8.61 -25.37
N ILE A 35 -14.02 8.72 -26.44
CA ILE A 35 -13.75 8.10 -27.74
C ILE A 35 -13.42 9.22 -28.72
N ASP A 36 -12.26 9.17 -29.35
CA ASP A 36 -11.74 10.21 -30.25
C ASP A 36 -11.86 11.62 -29.61
N ARG A 37 -11.52 11.70 -28.31
CA ARG A 37 -11.58 12.90 -27.45
C ARG A 37 -12.98 13.48 -27.27
N ARG A 38 -14.01 12.64 -27.36
CA ARG A 38 -15.41 13.03 -27.10
C ARG A 38 -15.95 12.22 -25.92
N PRO A 39 -16.48 12.87 -24.88
CA PRO A 39 -17.03 12.16 -23.74
C PRO A 39 -18.29 11.39 -24.11
N VAL A 40 -18.39 10.16 -23.60
CA VAL A 40 -19.50 9.24 -23.75
C VAL A 40 -19.78 8.61 -22.39
N ASP A 41 -20.99 8.85 -21.88
CA ASP A 41 -21.46 8.44 -20.57
C ASP A 41 -22.82 7.71 -20.64
N ARG A 42 -23.33 7.45 -21.86
CA ARG A 42 -24.65 6.85 -22.11
C ARG A 42 -24.56 5.57 -22.89
N TRP A 43 -25.50 4.69 -22.62
CA TRP A 43 -25.68 3.41 -23.28
C TRP A 43 -26.79 3.49 -24.33
N ARG A 44 -26.65 2.72 -25.42
CA ARG A 44 -27.74 2.35 -26.33
C ARG A 44 -28.23 0.98 -25.90
N GLU A 45 -29.48 0.90 -25.44
CA GLU A 45 -30.17 -0.34 -25.07
C GLU A 45 -29.36 -1.24 -24.11
N PRO A 46 -28.98 -0.75 -22.91
CA PRO A 46 -28.15 -1.51 -21.99
C PRO A 46 -28.88 -2.77 -21.48
N GLN A 47 -28.17 -3.88 -21.44
CA GLN A 47 -28.58 -5.10 -20.75
C GLN A 47 -28.01 -5.10 -19.34
N ILE A 48 -28.88 -5.26 -18.35
CA ILE A 48 -28.50 -5.30 -16.94
C ILE A 48 -28.71 -6.71 -16.41
N THR A 49 -27.65 -7.26 -15.82
CA THR A 49 -27.71 -8.52 -15.06
C THR A 49 -27.36 -8.22 -13.61
N THR A 50 -28.14 -8.76 -12.68
CA THR A 50 -27.87 -8.62 -11.24
C THR A 50 -27.87 -10.00 -10.62
N ASP A 51 -26.78 -10.33 -9.96
CA ASP A 51 -26.65 -11.48 -9.06
C ASP A 51 -26.54 -10.97 -7.60
N ALA A 52 -26.30 -11.86 -6.63
CA ALA A 52 -26.36 -11.50 -5.21
C ALA A 52 -25.35 -10.41 -4.81
N ASP A 53 -24.16 -10.43 -5.43
CA ASP A 53 -23.03 -9.58 -5.06
C ASP A 53 -22.50 -8.75 -6.24
N ARG A 54 -23.04 -8.90 -7.45
CA ARG A 54 -22.57 -8.19 -8.62
C ARG A 54 -23.71 -7.67 -9.48
N VAL A 55 -23.50 -6.44 -9.95
CA VAL A 55 -24.32 -5.81 -10.98
C VAL A 55 -23.45 -5.64 -12.22
N THR A 56 -23.97 -6.03 -13.38
CA THR A 56 -23.30 -5.88 -14.67
C THR A 56 -24.20 -5.11 -15.63
N ILE A 57 -23.64 -4.13 -16.35
CA ILE A 57 -24.27 -3.41 -17.44
C ILE A 57 -23.44 -3.67 -18.70
N ALA A 58 -24.06 -4.22 -19.74
CA ALA A 58 -23.42 -4.48 -21.02
C ALA A 58 -24.22 -3.86 -22.17
N GLY A 59 -23.54 -3.34 -23.18
CA GLY A 59 -24.20 -2.74 -24.35
C GLY A 59 -23.31 -1.80 -25.12
N VAL A 60 -23.86 -1.16 -26.15
CA VAL A 60 -23.11 -0.22 -27.00
C VAL A 60 -23.13 1.18 -26.41
N LEU A 61 -22.01 1.90 -26.43
CA LEU A 61 -21.95 3.29 -25.97
C LEU A 61 -22.49 4.26 -27.03
N ALA A 62 -23.25 5.27 -26.59
CA ALA A 62 -23.90 6.23 -27.47
C ALA A 62 -22.96 7.39 -27.86
N THR A 63 -22.34 7.33 -29.04
CA THR A 63 -21.57 8.46 -29.58
C THR A 63 -22.48 9.52 -30.22
N ALA A 64 -22.18 10.80 -30.00
CA ALA A 64 -22.95 11.91 -30.58
C ALA A 64 -22.36 12.37 -31.93
N GLY A 65 -23.21 12.40 -32.97
CA GLY A 65 -23.08 13.37 -34.07
C GLY A 65 -22.20 13.04 -35.28
N ARG A 66 -21.97 11.79 -35.68
CA ARG A 66 -21.54 11.41 -37.06
C ARG A 66 -22.16 10.08 -37.47
N ASP A 67 -22.45 9.92 -38.76
CA ASP A 67 -22.87 8.67 -39.42
C ASP A 67 -21.80 7.55 -39.43
N VAL A 68 -20.69 7.73 -38.70
CA VAL A 68 -19.74 6.65 -38.44
C VAL A 68 -20.22 5.97 -37.16
N GLU A 69 -20.94 4.87 -37.33
CA GLU A 69 -21.48 4.09 -36.22
C GLU A 69 -20.31 3.40 -35.48
N HIS A 70 -19.63 4.12 -34.58
CA HIS A 70 -18.67 3.52 -33.67
C HIS A 70 -19.43 2.54 -32.76
N ARG A 71 -19.34 1.25 -33.09
CA ARG A 71 -19.94 0.17 -32.29
C ARG A 71 -18.99 -0.22 -31.17
N LEU A 72 -18.77 0.70 -30.22
CA LEU A 72 -17.96 0.39 -29.04
C LEU A 72 -18.87 -0.29 -28.00
N HIS A 73 -18.65 -1.59 -27.80
CA HIS A 73 -19.35 -2.36 -26.77
C HIS A 73 -18.62 -2.20 -25.44
N ALA A 74 -19.36 -1.89 -24.38
CA ALA A 74 -18.85 -1.78 -23.02
C ALA A 74 -19.44 -2.89 -22.14
N THR A 75 -18.65 -3.39 -21.20
CA THR A 75 -19.11 -4.23 -20.09
C THR A 75 -18.60 -3.59 -18.81
N TRP A 76 -19.53 -3.00 -18.05
CA TRP A 76 -19.27 -2.43 -16.74
C TRP A 76 -19.81 -3.38 -15.67
N SER A 77 -19.11 -3.50 -14.54
CA SER A 77 -19.64 -4.22 -13.39
C SER A 77 -19.21 -3.60 -12.07
N ALA A 78 -20.04 -3.78 -11.04
CA ALA A 78 -19.69 -3.51 -9.65
C ALA A 78 -19.88 -4.80 -8.84
N ARG A 79 -18.79 -5.34 -8.28
CA ARG A 79 -18.78 -6.57 -7.46
C ARG A 79 -18.53 -6.22 -6.00
N ARG A 80 -19.41 -6.68 -5.10
CA ARG A 80 -19.25 -6.62 -3.66
C ARG A 80 -18.17 -7.60 -3.19
N ILE A 81 -17.29 -7.15 -2.31
CA ILE A 81 -16.11 -7.89 -1.87
C ILE A 81 -16.34 -8.47 -0.46
N ALA A 82 -16.16 -9.78 -0.31
CA ALA A 82 -16.25 -10.50 0.97
C ALA A 82 -17.52 -10.19 1.81
N GLY A 83 -18.64 -9.82 1.18
CA GLY A 83 -19.87 -9.40 1.87
C GLY A 83 -19.78 -8.07 2.63
N GLU A 84 -18.65 -7.36 2.54
CA GLU A 84 -18.45 -6.02 3.12
C GLU A 84 -19.11 -4.96 2.22
N PRO A 85 -19.40 -3.74 2.71
CA PRO A 85 -19.91 -2.65 1.88
C PRO A 85 -18.79 -2.01 1.04
N VAL A 86 -18.08 -2.85 0.30
CA VAL A 86 -16.96 -2.52 -0.58
C VAL A 86 -17.30 -3.07 -1.96
N TRP A 87 -17.30 -2.22 -2.98
CA TRP A 87 -17.59 -2.58 -4.36
C TRP A 87 -16.39 -2.29 -5.26
N GLU A 88 -15.99 -3.28 -6.05
CA GLU A 88 -15.01 -3.15 -7.12
C GLU A 88 -15.72 -2.84 -8.43
N HIS A 89 -15.47 -1.65 -8.98
CA HIS A 89 -15.99 -1.20 -10.26
C HIS A 89 -14.99 -1.52 -11.37
N ALA A 90 -15.41 -2.30 -12.35
CA ALA A 90 -14.60 -2.72 -13.50
C ALA A 90 -15.26 -2.33 -14.83
N LEU A 91 -14.45 -2.04 -15.85
CA LEU A 91 -14.91 -1.65 -17.17
C LEU A 91 -14.04 -2.30 -18.26
N VAL A 92 -14.69 -2.95 -19.22
CA VAL A 92 -14.06 -3.48 -20.43
C VAL A 92 -14.71 -2.84 -21.64
N LEU A 93 -13.90 -2.37 -22.60
CA LEU A 93 -14.35 -1.84 -23.88
C LEU A 93 -13.88 -2.77 -25.01
N ARG A 94 -14.74 -3.04 -25.98
CA ARG A 94 -14.44 -3.80 -27.20
C ARG A 94 -14.93 -3.05 -28.43
N ASN A 95 -14.08 -2.93 -29.45
CA ASN A 95 -14.46 -2.30 -30.70
C ASN A 95 -15.15 -3.32 -31.62
N ASP A 96 -16.48 -3.26 -31.73
CA ASP A 96 -17.30 -4.06 -32.65
C ASP A 96 -17.59 -3.34 -33.97
N GLY A 97 -16.92 -2.21 -34.21
CA GLY A 97 -17.02 -1.43 -35.44
C GLY A 97 -16.10 -1.97 -36.54
N GLU A 98 -16.10 -1.30 -37.69
CA GLU A 98 -15.28 -1.65 -38.85
C GLU A 98 -13.96 -0.85 -38.93
N HIS A 99 -13.77 0.13 -38.04
CA HIS A 99 -12.64 1.04 -38.05
C HIS A 99 -12.01 1.15 -36.66
N PRO A 100 -10.68 1.40 -36.57
CA PRO A 100 -10.03 1.70 -35.30
C PRO A 100 -10.64 2.91 -34.59
N VAL A 101 -10.58 2.92 -33.26
CA VAL A 101 -11.01 4.04 -32.42
C VAL A 101 -9.96 4.35 -31.36
N THR A 102 -9.80 5.63 -31.03
CA THR A 102 -8.88 6.06 -29.97
C THR A 102 -9.64 6.26 -28.67
N ILE A 103 -9.27 5.54 -27.62
CA ILE A 103 -9.78 5.76 -26.27
C ILE A 103 -8.81 6.67 -25.51
N THR A 104 -9.25 7.85 -25.09
CA THR A 104 -8.42 8.81 -24.32
C THR A 104 -8.78 8.89 -22.84
N ARG A 105 -9.87 8.24 -22.43
CA ARG A 105 -10.33 8.15 -21.04
C ARG A 105 -11.22 6.93 -20.86
N ILE A 106 -11.09 6.23 -19.74
CA ILE A 106 -11.83 4.99 -19.45
C ILE A 106 -12.11 4.84 -17.94
N ASP A 107 -12.98 5.69 -17.42
CA ASP A 107 -13.30 5.72 -15.99
C ASP A 107 -14.38 4.70 -15.63
N PRO A 108 -14.10 3.68 -14.79
CA PRO A 108 -15.10 2.72 -14.34
C PRO A 108 -16.01 3.27 -13.23
N LEU A 109 -15.75 4.49 -12.73
CA LEU A 109 -16.53 5.10 -11.66
C LEU A 109 -16.94 6.54 -12.01
N SER A 110 -18.24 6.82 -11.86
CA SER A 110 -18.81 8.15 -11.81
C SER A 110 -19.86 8.22 -10.70
N LEU A 111 -19.80 9.26 -9.87
CA LEU A 111 -20.68 9.49 -8.71
C LEU A 111 -21.14 10.95 -8.69
N ALA A 112 -22.38 11.19 -8.28
CA ALA A 112 -22.93 12.53 -8.07
C ALA A 112 -23.34 12.68 -6.60
N VAL A 113 -22.38 13.07 -5.75
CA VAL A 113 -22.58 13.18 -4.29
C VAL A 113 -23.11 14.56 -3.86
N GLY A 114 -23.02 15.57 -4.71
CA GLY A 114 -23.40 16.95 -4.39
C GLY A 114 -22.30 17.72 -3.64
N ALA A 115 -22.56 19.00 -3.34
CA ALA A 115 -21.53 19.90 -2.84
C ALA A 115 -21.22 19.75 -1.34
N ASP A 116 -22.14 19.24 -0.52
CA ASP A 116 -22.12 19.34 0.96
C ASP A 116 -21.27 18.29 1.68
N TRP A 117 -20.21 17.80 1.04
CA TRP A 117 -19.33 16.77 1.59
C TRP A 117 -17.96 17.33 1.94
N ARG A 118 -17.45 16.98 3.12
CA ARG A 118 -16.04 17.21 3.47
C ARG A 118 -15.20 16.16 2.75
N THR A 119 -14.13 16.60 2.09
CA THR A 119 -13.20 15.71 1.39
C THR A 119 -11.94 15.47 2.24
N HIS A 120 -11.41 14.26 2.15
CA HIS A 120 -10.20 13.80 2.81
C HIS A 120 -9.30 13.11 1.80
N GLY A 121 -8.00 13.36 1.87
CA GLY A 121 -7.01 12.67 1.06
C GLY A 121 -5.65 12.73 1.72
N PHE A 122 -4.64 12.22 1.03
CA PHE A 122 -3.27 12.27 1.52
C PHE A 122 -2.30 12.64 0.40
N ARG A 123 -1.45 13.62 0.68
CA ARG A 123 -0.24 13.85 -0.11
C ARG A 123 0.80 12.80 0.24
N SER A 124 1.75 12.61 -0.67
CA SER A 124 2.82 11.64 -0.49
C SER A 124 4.08 12.08 -1.22
N ALA A 125 5.23 11.89 -0.59
CA ALA A 125 6.57 12.03 -1.15
C ALA A 125 7.50 11.19 -0.27
N TRP A 126 8.74 10.98 -0.71
CA TRP A 126 9.73 10.28 0.11
C TRP A 126 9.86 10.92 1.51
N GLY A 127 9.56 10.17 2.56
CA GLY A 127 9.56 10.65 3.95
C GLY A 127 8.44 11.62 4.33
N ASP A 128 7.44 11.79 3.47
CA ASP A 128 6.23 12.59 3.74
C ASP A 128 4.95 11.82 3.33
N GLU A 129 5.02 10.49 3.27
CA GLU A 129 3.88 9.61 2.98
C GLU A 129 2.72 9.89 3.94
N PHE A 130 1.51 9.70 3.42
CA PHE A 130 0.25 9.88 4.15
C PHE A 130 0.13 11.23 4.88
N ARG A 131 0.57 12.33 4.26
CA ARG A 131 0.36 13.68 4.80
C ARG A 131 -1.10 14.10 4.61
N PRO A 132 -1.87 14.36 5.69
CA PRO A 132 -3.30 14.66 5.57
C PRO A 132 -3.59 15.88 4.68
N LEU A 133 -4.64 15.75 3.88
CA LEU A 133 -5.24 16.81 3.08
C LEU A 133 -6.76 16.80 3.34
N ALA A 134 -7.34 17.98 3.54
CA ALA A 134 -8.77 18.14 3.72
C ALA A 134 -9.32 19.27 2.85
N GLY A 135 -10.60 19.17 2.47
CA GLY A 135 -11.29 20.13 1.61
C GLY A 135 -12.81 19.95 1.62
N HIS A 136 -13.48 20.35 0.53
CA HIS A 136 -14.93 20.26 0.40
C HIS A 136 -15.34 20.02 -1.06
N ALA A 137 -16.34 19.16 -1.30
CA ALA A 137 -16.82 18.77 -2.62
C ALA A 137 -17.51 19.91 -3.41
N GLY A 138 -17.81 21.02 -2.74
CA GLY A 138 -18.22 22.27 -3.37
C GLY A 138 -17.10 22.99 -4.15
N HIS A 139 -15.84 22.60 -3.97
CA HIS A 139 -14.69 23.12 -4.70
C HIS A 139 -14.09 22.06 -5.61
N HIS A 140 -13.42 22.50 -6.66
CA HIS A 140 -12.69 21.59 -7.52
C HIS A 140 -11.50 20.98 -6.77
N LEU A 141 -11.44 19.65 -6.73
CA LEU A 141 -10.34 18.88 -6.17
C LEU A 141 -9.92 17.81 -7.19
N VAL A 142 -8.65 17.85 -7.58
CA VAL A 142 -8.02 16.83 -8.42
C VAL A 142 -6.97 16.13 -7.57
N LEU A 143 -7.16 14.83 -7.36
CA LEU A 143 -6.13 13.95 -6.84
C LEU A 143 -5.64 13.10 -8.00
N GLU A 144 -4.35 13.13 -8.28
CA GLU A 144 -3.77 12.40 -9.40
C GLU A 144 -2.33 12.02 -9.12
N SER A 145 -1.91 10.88 -9.67
CA SER A 145 -0.50 10.52 -9.85
C SER A 145 -0.17 10.51 -11.34
N ARG A 146 0.98 11.11 -11.67
CA ARG A 146 1.56 11.17 -13.03
C ARG A 146 3.00 10.70 -13.08
N SER A 147 3.55 10.28 -11.95
CA SER A 147 4.95 9.84 -11.80
C SER A 147 5.21 8.47 -12.42
N GLY A 148 4.16 7.71 -12.72
CA GLY A 148 4.21 6.29 -13.06
C GLY A 148 4.20 5.38 -11.82
N ARG A 149 4.21 5.92 -10.60
CA ARG A 149 4.08 5.20 -9.33
C ARG A 149 2.84 5.67 -8.56
N SER A 150 1.98 4.74 -8.16
CA SER A 150 0.64 5.04 -7.63
C SER A 150 0.61 5.99 -6.44
N SER A 151 1.63 5.96 -5.58
CA SER A 151 1.65 6.72 -4.32
C SER A 151 2.74 7.79 -4.25
N HIS A 152 3.39 8.14 -5.39
CA HIS A 152 4.29 9.30 -5.45
C HIS A 152 3.50 10.56 -5.84
N GLY A 153 3.46 11.55 -4.94
CA GLY A 153 2.68 12.79 -5.07
C GLY A 153 1.40 12.76 -4.23
N MET A 154 0.56 11.75 -4.46
CA MET A 154 -0.73 11.54 -3.77
C MET A 154 -0.96 10.06 -3.49
N ILE A 155 -1.64 9.73 -2.39
CA ILE A 155 -2.15 8.37 -2.15
C ILE A 155 -3.44 8.15 -2.99
N PRO A 156 -3.66 6.98 -3.62
CA PRO A 156 -4.84 6.65 -4.43
C PRO A 156 -6.11 6.46 -3.58
N TRP A 157 -6.52 7.52 -2.87
CA TRP A 157 -7.64 7.48 -1.95
C TRP A 157 -8.29 8.85 -1.75
N LEU A 158 -9.61 8.90 -1.90
CA LEU A 158 -10.46 10.02 -1.51
C LEU A 158 -11.50 9.52 -0.50
N GLY A 159 -11.60 10.20 0.64
CA GLY A 159 -12.70 10.07 1.58
C GLY A 159 -13.68 11.23 1.46
N LEU A 160 -14.97 10.94 1.46
CA LEU A 160 -16.07 11.90 1.51
C LEU A 160 -16.84 11.62 2.79
N GLU A 161 -17.04 12.63 3.63
CA GLU A 161 -17.83 12.51 4.86
C GLU A 161 -18.85 13.64 4.99
N ARG A 162 -20.06 13.30 5.44
CA ARG A 162 -21.12 14.28 5.77
C ARG A 162 -21.80 13.95 7.09
N GLY A 163 -22.46 14.95 7.66
CA GLY A 163 -23.06 14.90 9.00
C GLY A 163 -22.09 15.41 10.08
N PRO A 164 -22.51 15.46 11.36
CA PRO A 164 -21.68 15.99 12.44
C PRO A 164 -20.38 15.17 12.57
N VAL A 165 -19.23 15.80 12.27
CA VAL A 165 -17.91 15.18 12.39
C VAL A 165 -17.68 14.77 13.85
N ALA A 166 -17.42 13.48 14.09
CA ALA A 166 -17.15 12.98 15.43
C ALA A 166 -15.72 13.35 15.86
N THR A 167 -15.56 14.47 16.55
CA THR A 167 -14.50 14.59 17.58
C THR A 167 -15.09 14.42 18.98
N THR A 168 -16.41 14.35 19.10
CA THR A 168 -17.12 14.06 20.35
C THR A 168 -18.37 13.23 20.06
N THR A 169 -18.67 12.26 20.92
CA THR A 169 -19.84 11.36 20.86
C THR A 169 -21.18 12.06 21.10
N ARG A 170 -21.24 13.39 21.06
CA ARG A 170 -22.50 14.12 21.27
C ARG A 170 -23.21 14.39 19.94
N PRO A 171 -24.51 14.08 19.84
CA PRO A 171 -25.35 14.61 18.78
C PRO A 171 -25.33 16.14 18.82
N VAL A 172 -25.03 16.77 17.68
CA VAL A 172 -25.30 18.20 17.48
C VAL A 172 -26.82 18.33 17.26
N PRO A 173 -27.56 19.05 18.11
CA PRO A 173 -28.98 19.27 17.88
C PRO A 173 -29.16 20.11 16.61
N GLY A 174 -29.91 19.59 15.62
CA GLY A 174 -30.36 20.37 14.44
C GLY A 174 -29.68 20.08 13.10
N GLY A 175 -28.94 18.98 12.94
CA GLY A 175 -28.46 18.52 11.63
C GLY A 175 -29.39 17.45 11.04
N ASP A 176 -30.26 17.79 10.10
CA ASP A 176 -31.27 16.91 9.50
C ASP A 176 -30.70 15.85 8.52
N GLN A 177 -29.37 15.79 8.34
CA GLN A 177 -28.74 14.83 7.41
C GLN A 177 -28.11 13.64 8.15
N PRO A 178 -28.38 12.39 7.71
CA PRO A 178 -27.77 11.20 8.29
C PRO A 178 -26.27 11.15 7.98
N ARG A 179 -25.49 10.66 8.95
CA ARG A 179 -24.05 10.41 8.78
C ARG A 179 -23.83 9.43 7.64
N ALA A 180 -22.89 9.76 6.76
CA ALA A 180 -22.46 8.88 5.69
C ALA A 180 -21.00 9.18 5.33
N ALA A 181 -20.32 8.14 4.91
CA ALA A 181 -18.98 8.17 4.37
C ALA A 181 -18.93 7.35 3.07
N VAL A 182 -18.22 7.90 2.08
CA VAL A 182 -17.92 7.23 0.82
C VAL A 182 -16.42 7.32 0.60
N THR A 183 -15.75 6.21 0.30
CA THR A 183 -14.34 6.24 -0.10
C THR A 183 -14.18 5.76 -1.54
N VAL A 184 -13.26 6.37 -2.26
CA VAL A 184 -12.91 6.04 -3.65
C VAL A 184 -11.42 5.76 -3.71
N ALA A 185 -11.03 4.57 -4.18
CA ALA A 185 -9.65 4.16 -4.31
C ALA A 185 -9.40 3.43 -5.64
N PRO A 186 -8.67 4.03 -6.60
CA PRO A 186 -8.19 3.32 -7.78
C PRO A 186 -7.31 2.12 -7.37
N ALA A 187 -7.64 0.93 -7.87
CA ALA A 187 -6.83 -0.27 -7.69
C ALA A 187 -5.87 -0.41 -8.87
N TYR A 188 -4.87 0.49 -8.92
CA TYR A 188 -3.90 0.58 -9.99
C TYR A 188 -2.57 1.14 -9.51
N SER A 189 -1.47 0.56 -9.99
CA SER A 189 -0.12 0.90 -9.54
C SER A 189 0.57 1.99 -10.35
N GLY A 190 -0.01 2.39 -11.48
CA GLY A 190 0.49 3.47 -12.33
C GLY A 190 -0.23 4.80 -12.12
N ASN A 191 -0.38 5.55 -13.21
CA ASN A 191 -1.02 6.87 -13.19
C ASN A 191 -2.54 6.76 -13.08
N TRP A 192 -3.12 7.40 -12.08
CA TRP A 192 -4.57 7.41 -11.82
C TRP A 192 -5.05 8.84 -11.55
N HIS A 193 -6.37 9.03 -11.60
CA HIS A 193 -7.01 10.26 -11.16
C HIS A 193 -8.29 9.99 -10.36
N ILE A 194 -8.61 10.93 -9.48
CA ILE A 194 -9.92 11.13 -8.86
C ILE A 194 -10.23 12.62 -9.02
N HIS A 195 -11.18 12.94 -9.91
CA HIS A 195 -11.64 14.31 -10.13
C HIS A 195 -12.95 14.53 -9.40
N ALA A 196 -12.95 15.38 -8.37
CA ALA A 196 -14.15 15.89 -7.72
C ALA A 196 -14.42 17.32 -8.20
N MET A 197 -15.37 17.46 -9.13
CA MET A 197 -15.76 18.75 -9.72
C MET A 197 -16.64 19.56 -8.76
N ALA A 198 -16.57 20.88 -8.85
CA ALA A 198 -17.47 21.76 -8.11
C ALA A 198 -18.94 21.39 -8.42
N GLY A 199 -19.69 21.05 -7.37
CA GLY A 199 -21.05 20.49 -7.50
C GLY A 199 -21.14 18.98 -7.20
N GLY A 200 -20.01 18.32 -6.91
CA GLY A 200 -19.98 16.96 -6.36
C GLY A 200 -20.05 15.82 -7.39
N LEU A 201 -19.69 16.08 -8.65
CA LEU A 201 -19.44 15.00 -9.61
C LEU A 201 -18.02 14.46 -9.35
N VAL A 202 -17.92 13.18 -9.04
CA VAL A 202 -16.67 12.47 -8.79
C VAL A 202 -16.47 11.42 -9.87
N THR A 203 -15.37 11.48 -10.61
CA THR A 203 -14.96 10.46 -11.58
C THR A 203 -13.59 9.94 -11.22
N ALA A 204 -13.34 8.64 -11.42
CA ALA A 204 -12.04 8.04 -11.11
C ALA A 204 -11.68 6.92 -12.08
N GLY A 205 -10.38 6.76 -12.33
CA GLY A 205 -9.84 5.75 -13.24
C GLY A 205 -8.35 5.96 -13.51
N ILE A 206 -7.86 5.34 -14.60
CA ILE A 206 -6.52 5.62 -15.14
C ILE A 206 -6.42 7.09 -15.57
N SER A 207 -5.30 7.74 -15.26
CA SER A 207 -5.11 9.15 -15.58
C SER A 207 -5.19 9.39 -17.10
N PRO A 208 -5.99 10.36 -17.59
CA PRO A 208 -6.02 10.71 -19.01
C PRO A 208 -4.77 11.48 -19.46
N TRP A 209 -3.86 11.82 -18.54
CA TRP A 209 -2.63 12.53 -18.87
C TRP A 209 -1.69 11.66 -19.71
N GLN A 210 -1.48 12.07 -20.97
CA GLN A 210 -0.68 11.35 -21.97
C GLN A 210 -1.09 9.89 -22.25
N PHE A 211 -2.28 9.49 -21.81
CA PHE A 211 -2.84 8.17 -22.03
C PHE A 211 -3.70 8.15 -23.30
N PHE A 212 -3.52 7.11 -24.12
CA PHE A 212 -4.50 6.71 -25.12
C PHE A 212 -4.31 5.26 -25.54
N VAL A 213 -5.39 4.59 -25.95
CA VAL A 213 -5.36 3.25 -26.52
C VAL A 213 -6.01 3.29 -27.89
N GLU A 214 -5.30 2.82 -28.92
CA GLU A 214 -5.88 2.56 -30.24
C GLU A 214 -6.47 1.16 -30.24
N LEU A 215 -7.78 1.03 -30.44
CA LEU A 215 -8.47 -0.26 -30.52
C LEU A 215 -8.83 -0.57 -31.97
N ALA A 216 -8.16 -1.55 -32.57
CA ALA A 216 -8.57 -2.09 -33.86
C ALA A 216 -9.91 -2.85 -33.76
N PRO A 217 -10.62 -3.08 -34.89
CA PRO A 217 -11.80 -3.94 -34.91
C PRO A 217 -11.56 -5.30 -34.25
N GLY A 218 -12.41 -5.66 -33.29
CA GLY A 218 -12.34 -6.89 -32.50
C GLY A 218 -11.45 -6.83 -31.25
N GLU A 219 -10.62 -5.79 -31.09
CA GLU A 219 -9.75 -5.64 -29.91
C GLU A 219 -10.52 -5.11 -28.70
N SER A 220 -9.96 -5.37 -27.52
CA SER A 220 -10.50 -4.94 -26.24
C SER A 220 -9.44 -4.34 -25.33
N VAL A 221 -9.88 -3.47 -24.42
CA VAL A 221 -9.07 -2.96 -23.31
C VAL A 221 -9.88 -3.03 -22.02
N THR A 222 -9.19 -3.36 -20.94
CA THR A 222 -9.74 -3.38 -19.58
C THR A 222 -9.19 -2.18 -18.82
N ALA A 223 -10.07 -1.40 -18.22
CA ALA A 223 -9.67 -0.33 -17.33
C ALA A 223 -9.16 -0.91 -16.01
N PRO A 224 -8.15 -0.29 -15.37
CA PRO A 224 -7.89 -0.55 -13.97
C PRO A 224 -9.15 -0.28 -13.14
N SER A 225 -9.46 -1.17 -12.20
CA SER A 225 -10.68 -1.08 -11.40
C SER A 225 -10.62 0.06 -10.37
N VAL A 226 -11.78 0.52 -9.90
CA VAL A 226 -11.90 1.50 -8.82
C VAL A 226 -12.77 0.93 -7.71
N VAL A 227 -12.30 1.08 -6.47
CA VAL A 227 -12.97 0.56 -5.28
C VAL A 227 -13.79 1.66 -4.61
N LEU A 228 -15.05 1.35 -4.34
CA LEU A 228 -16.01 2.21 -3.64
C LEU A 228 -16.37 1.57 -2.30
N THR A 229 -16.16 2.27 -1.18
CA THR A 229 -16.66 1.81 0.13
C THR A 229 -17.74 2.75 0.64
N ILE A 230 -18.80 2.20 1.24
CA ILE A 230 -19.92 2.98 1.77
C ILE A 230 -20.15 2.60 3.22
N ALA A 231 -20.12 3.57 4.12
CA ALA A 231 -20.33 3.31 5.54
C ALA A 231 -20.90 4.53 6.27
N PRO A 232 -21.30 4.41 7.54
CA PRO A 232 -21.72 5.57 8.34
C PRO A 232 -20.60 6.58 8.63
N THR A 233 -19.35 6.13 8.73
CA THR A 233 -18.17 6.96 9.03
C THR A 233 -16.93 6.48 8.26
N LEU A 234 -15.93 7.35 8.10
CA LEU A 234 -14.66 6.97 7.45
C LEU A 234 -13.92 5.83 8.18
N ASP A 235 -14.02 5.75 9.51
CA ASP A 235 -13.42 4.65 10.27
C ASP A 235 -14.12 3.32 10.00
N SER A 236 -15.47 3.32 9.95
CA SER A 236 -16.22 2.10 9.60
C SER A 236 -15.99 1.69 8.13
N ALA A 237 -15.75 2.65 7.23
CA ALA A 237 -15.35 2.37 5.86
C ALA A 237 -13.93 1.76 5.80
N ALA A 238 -12.98 2.29 6.59
CA ALA A 238 -11.63 1.74 6.67
C ALA A 238 -11.64 0.30 7.18
N VAL A 239 -12.40 0.00 8.25
CA VAL A 239 -12.56 -1.36 8.77
C VAL A 239 -13.15 -2.31 7.74
N ALA A 240 -14.19 -1.89 7.02
CA ALA A 240 -14.80 -2.68 5.95
C ALA A 240 -13.80 -2.99 4.82
N LEU A 241 -13.03 -2.00 4.38
CA LEU A 241 -12.03 -2.19 3.33
C LEU A 241 -10.87 -3.08 3.80
N GLN A 242 -10.39 -2.93 5.04
CA GLN A 242 -9.38 -3.82 5.60
C GLN A 242 -9.83 -5.29 5.58
N ARG A 243 -11.08 -5.58 5.96
CA ARG A 243 -11.65 -6.94 5.90
C ARG A 243 -11.76 -7.46 4.48
N ALA A 244 -12.25 -6.64 3.55
CA ALA A 244 -12.34 -7.00 2.14
C ALA A 244 -10.97 -7.33 1.54
N VAL A 245 -9.96 -6.49 1.85
CA VAL A 245 -8.58 -6.69 1.38
C VAL A 245 -7.97 -7.95 1.98
N ALA A 246 -8.12 -8.17 3.29
CA ALA A 246 -7.61 -9.36 3.96
C ALA A 246 -8.24 -10.66 3.44
N ALA A 247 -9.51 -10.63 3.05
CA ALA A 247 -10.25 -11.80 2.59
C ALA A 247 -9.98 -12.15 1.11
N ASP A 248 -10.00 -11.16 0.22
CA ASP A 248 -10.02 -11.41 -1.24
C ASP A 248 -8.75 -10.93 -1.98
N TRP A 249 -8.01 -9.96 -1.45
CA TRP A 249 -6.96 -9.25 -2.22
C TRP A 249 -5.56 -9.36 -1.66
N LEU A 250 -5.33 -9.96 -0.50
CA LEU A 250 -3.98 -10.26 -0.03
C LEU A 250 -3.72 -11.76 -0.15
N PRO A 251 -2.76 -12.17 -0.99
CA PRO A 251 -2.17 -13.50 -0.96
C PRO A 251 -1.79 -13.97 0.45
N ARG A 252 -2.08 -15.24 0.75
CA ARG A 252 -1.78 -15.88 2.03
C ARG A 252 -1.11 -17.24 1.82
N THR A 253 -0.10 -17.53 2.61
CA THR A 253 0.61 -18.81 2.69
C THR A 253 0.85 -19.15 4.18
N PRO A 254 1.12 -20.42 4.53
CA PRO A 254 1.47 -20.77 5.91
C PRO A 254 2.65 -19.95 6.44
N PHE A 255 3.61 -19.59 5.58
CA PHE A 255 4.74 -18.77 5.95
C PHE A 255 4.33 -17.31 6.22
N THR A 256 3.49 -16.71 5.37
CA THR A 256 3.04 -15.32 5.59
C THR A 256 2.14 -15.19 6.82
N ASP A 257 1.41 -16.26 7.15
CA ASP A 257 0.48 -16.37 8.28
C ASP A 257 1.20 -16.66 9.61
N ALA A 258 2.47 -17.09 9.56
CA ALA A 258 3.34 -17.13 10.72
C ALA A 258 3.80 -15.72 11.14
N VAL A 259 3.66 -14.73 10.23
CA VAL A 259 4.04 -13.32 10.45
C VAL A 259 5.49 -13.21 10.96
N PRO A 260 6.48 -13.73 10.21
CA PRO A 260 7.83 -13.84 10.72
C PRO A 260 8.45 -12.46 10.95
N VAL A 261 9.25 -12.34 12.01
CA VAL A 261 9.96 -11.09 12.32
C VAL A 261 11.19 -10.96 11.43
N GLU A 262 11.38 -9.78 10.84
CA GLU A 262 12.46 -9.48 9.90
C GLU A 262 13.55 -8.60 10.54
N TRP A 263 14.82 -8.93 10.28
CA TRP A 263 15.93 -8.00 10.40
C TRP A 263 16.41 -7.61 9.01
N ASN A 264 16.62 -6.31 8.80
CA ASN A 264 17.17 -5.76 7.58
C ASN A 264 18.41 -4.92 7.88
N HIS A 265 19.45 -5.04 7.05
CA HIS A 265 20.72 -4.36 7.29
C HIS A 265 20.82 -2.91 6.76
N TRP A 266 19.80 -2.42 6.02
CA TRP A 266 19.90 -1.20 5.21
C TRP A 266 20.33 0.04 6.01
N TRP A 267 19.53 0.54 6.95
CA TRP A 267 19.88 1.76 7.68
C TRP A 267 21.18 1.72 8.51
N PRO A 268 21.53 0.62 9.19
CA PRO A 268 22.76 0.56 9.97
C PRO A 268 24.03 0.46 9.14
N TYR A 269 24.00 -0.18 7.97
CA TYR A 269 25.22 -0.48 7.20
C TYR A 269 25.22 0.11 5.78
N GLU A 270 24.04 0.18 5.15
CA GLU A 270 23.82 0.50 3.73
C GLU A 270 24.78 -0.33 2.83
N ASP A 271 24.95 0.08 1.58
CA ASP A 271 25.90 -0.55 0.68
C ASP A 271 27.36 -0.22 0.99
N GLN A 272 27.70 0.57 2.01
CA GLN A 272 29.12 0.93 2.26
C GLN A 272 29.81 0.10 3.34
N GLU A 273 29.07 -0.40 4.35
CA GLU A 273 29.65 -1.18 5.45
C GLU A 273 29.20 -2.65 5.46
N VAL A 274 28.28 -3.04 4.57
CA VAL A 274 27.87 -4.43 4.45
C VAL A 274 28.94 -5.29 3.78
N ASP A 275 29.22 -6.43 4.39
CA ASP A 275 29.92 -7.55 3.78
C ASP A 275 29.37 -8.90 4.29
N GLU A 276 29.93 -9.99 3.78
CA GLU A 276 29.58 -11.36 4.17
C GLU A 276 29.68 -11.60 5.69
N GLN A 277 30.68 -11.01 6.37
CA GLN A 277 30.88 -11.19 7.81
C GLN A 277 29.82 -10.42 8.61
N VAL A 278 29.52 -9.18 8.22
CA VAL A 278 28.49 -8.35 8.85
C VAL A 278 27.13 -9.05 8.82
N ILE A 279 26.74 -9.63 7.68
CA ILE A 279 25.49 -10.40 7.58
C ILE A 279 25.53 -11.64 8.47
N ALA A 280 26.62 -12.40 8.47
CA ALA A 280 26.75 -13.61 9.29
C ALA A 280 26.66 -13.32 10.79
N GLU A 281 27.32 -12.25 11.27
CA GLU A 281 27.29 -11.85 12.67
C GLU A 281 25.91 -11.40 13.11
N ASN A 282 25.24 -10.56 12.31
CA ASN A 282 23.88 -10.12 12.60
C ASN A 282 22.88 -11.29 12.54
N ALA A 283 23.00 -12.21 11.58
CA ALA A 283 22.14 -13.39 11.49
C ALA A 283 22.27 -14.29 12.73
N ARG A 284 23.48 -14.47 13.26
CA ARG A 284 23.70 -15.21 14.52
C ARG A 284 23.00 -14.53 15.70
N VAL A 285 23.13 -13.22 15.85
CA VAL A 285 22.46 -12.49 16.95
C VAL A 285 20.94 -12.45 16.75
N ALA A 286 20.46 -12.32 15.51
CA ALA A 286 19.05 -12.40 15.15
C ALA A 286 18.43 -13.72 15.64
N ALA A 287 19.11 -14.85 15.41
CA ALA A 287 18.67 -16.15 15.94
C ALA A 287 18.59 -16.18 17.48
N GLU A 288 19.57 -15.59 18.17
CA GLU A 288 19.62 -15.51 19.64
C GLU A 288 18.49 -14.67 20.26
N VAL A 289 17.94 -13.71 19.51
CA VAL A 289 16.78 -12.90 19.94
C VAL A 289 15.46 -13.38 19.33
N GLY A 290 15.49 -14.43 18.50
CA GLY A 290 14.30 -15.08 17.95
C GLY A 290 13.72 -14.41 16.70
N ILE A 291 14.49 -13.58 16.00
CA ILE A 291 14.17 -13.05 14.66
C ILE A 291 14.30 -14.18 13.64
N GLU A 292 13.36 -14.23 12.69
CA GLU A 292 13.16 -15.40 11.82
C GLU A 292 13.68 -15.22 10.40
N VAL A 293 13.81 -13.97 9.94
CA VAL A 293 14.31 -13.62 8.60
C VAL A 293 15.44 -12.60 8.72
N ALA A 294 16.54 -12.83 8.01
CA ALA A 294 17.62 -11.87 7.81
C ALA A 294 17.67 -11.46 6.34
N THR A 295 17.21 -10.24 6.05
CA THR A 295 17.13 -9.69 4.70
C THR A 295 18.42 -8.96 4.34
N VAL A 296 19.09 -9.44 3.29
CA VAL A 296 20.22 -8.75 2.66
C VAL A 296 19.64 -7.74 1.66
N ASP A 297 19.69 -6.47 2.03
CA ASP A 297 19.19 -5.34 1.25
C ASP A 297 20.18 -4.93 0.12
N ALA A 298 20.00 -3.78 -0.52
CA ALA A 298 20.84 -3.35 -1.63
C ALA A 298 22.35 -3.31 -1.29
N GLY A 299 23.19 -3.73 -2.24
CA GLY A 299 24.66 -3.75 -2.10
C GLY A 299 25.32 -5.11 -2.39
N TRP A 300 24.55 -6.19 -2.55
CA TRP A 300 25.07 -7.55 -2.83
C TRP A 300 25.47 -7.82 -4.28
N PHE A 301 25.05 -6.97 -5.21
CA PHE A 301 25.17 -7.15 -6.66
C PHE A 301 26.14 -6.14 -7.29
N GLY A 302 26.46 -6.36 -8.56
CA GLY A 302 27.24 -5.42 -9.39
C GLY A 302 28.74 -5.69 -9.39
N ALA A 303 29.52 -4.66 -9.68
CA ALA A 303 30.98 -4.72 -9.76
C ALA A 303 31.62 -5.28 -8.48
N ALA A 304 32.72 -6.02 -8.62
CA ALA A 304 33.55 -6.49 -7.51
C ALA A 304 34.40 -5.35 -6.92
N ASP A 305 33.71 -4.33 -6.40
CA ASP A 305 34.27 -3.10 -5.84
C ASP A 305 33.49 -2.73 -4.57
N PRO A 306 34.15 -2.60 -3.41
CA PRO A 306 33.47 -2.25 -2.16
C PRO A 306 32.92 -0.82 -2.16
N THR A 307 33.36 0.05 -3.08
CA THR A 307 32.88 1.43 -3.24
C THR A 307 31.78 1.59 -4.28
N SER A 308 31.36 0.49 -4.92
CA SER A 308 30.27 0.53 -5.90
C SER A 308 28.96 1.02 -5.28
N TYR A 309 28.28 1.92 -5.99
CA TYR A 309 27.01 2.48 -5.54
C TYR A 309 25.83 1.71 -6.13
N TRP A 310 24.94 1.20 -5.28
CA TRP A 310 23.88 0.28 -5.67
C TRP A 310 22.96 0.79 -6.81
N GLN A 311 22.64 2.09 -6.85
CA GLN A 311 21.73 2.66 -7.87
C GLN A 311 22.32 2.58 -9.28
N GLU A 312 23.63 2.67 -9.40
CA GLU A 312 24.31 2.60 -10.68
C GLU A 312 24.41 1.15 -11.18
N GLN A 313 24.38 0.17 -10.27
CA GLN A 313 24.65 -1.24 -10.59
C GLN A 313 23.39 -2.08 -10.88
N ARG A 314 22.19 -1.59 -10.54
CA ARG A 314 20.93 -2.36 -10.61
C ARG A 314 20.60 -2.79 -12.03
N GLY A 315 19.99 -3.96 -12.21
CA GLY A 315 19.63 -4.54 -13.52
C GLY A 315 20.44 -5.78 -13.90
N ASP A 316 21.67 -5.92 -13.40
CA ASP A 316 22.53 -7.08 -13.66
C ASP A 316 22.51 -8.10 -12.50
N TRP A 317 21.33 -8.66 -12.21
CA TRP A 317 21.07 -9.47 -11.00
C TRP A 317 21.85 -10.79 -10.91
N ALA A 318 22.53 -11.21 -11.98
CA ALA A 318 23.44 -12.35 -11.95
C ALA A 318 24.87 -11.98 -11.48
N SER A 319 25.21 -10.70 -11.48
CA SER A 319 26.51 -10.18 -11.06
C SER A 319 26.52 -9.98 -9.55
N VAL A 320 27.43 -10.67 -8.86
CA VAL A 320 27.61 -10.56 -7.41
C VAL A 320 28.80 -9.65 -7.12
N ASN A 321 28.64 -8.72 -6.18
CA ASN A 321 29.77 -7.94 -5.69
C ASN A 321 30.67 -8.84 -4.82
N THR A 322 31.64 -9.50 -5.44
CA THR A 322 32.55 -10.43 -4.76
C THR A 322 33.60 -9.73 -3.89
N ALA A 323 33.68 -8.39 -3.90
CA ALA A 323 34.50 -7.68 -2.93
C ALA A 323 33.82 -7.62 -1.54
N ARG A 324 32.48 -7.50 -1.51
CA ARG A 324 31.66 -7.58 -0.28
C ARG A 324 31.28 -9.02 0.07
N PHE A 325 31.00 -9.85 -0.93
CA PHE A 325 30.53 -11.23 -0.77
C PHE A 325 31.42 -12.22 -1.52
N PRO A 326 32.67 -12.44 -1.07
CA PRO A 326 33.67 -13.22 -1.81
C PRO A 326 33.29 -14.69 -2.03
N SER A 327 32.45 -15.26 -1.17
CA SER A 327 31.99 -16.65 -1.30
C SER A 327 30.77 -16.82 -2.21
N GLY A 328 30.17 -15.71 -2.67
CA GLY A 328 28.99 -15.70 -3.54
C GLY A 328 27.65 -15.96 -2.82
N LEU A 329 26.55 -15.78 -3.55
CA LEU A 329 25.19 -15.77 -2.99
C LEU A 329 24.72 -17.12 -2.42
N ALA A 330 25.17 -18.23 -2.99
CA ALA A 330 24.82 -19.56 -2.48
C ALA A 330 25.42 -19.78 -1.08
N ALA A 331 26.68 -19.35 -0.87
CA ALA A 331 27.34 -19.41 0.43
C ALA A 331 26.71 -18.44 1.43
N LEU A 332 26.36 -17.21 0.99
CA LEU A 332 25.63 -16.24 1.80
C LEU A 332 24.28 -16.78 2.30
N GLY A 333 23.49 -17.35 1.40
CA GLY A 333 22.22 -17.97 1.78
C GLY A 333 22.40 -19.15 2.74
N GLN A 334 23.46 -19.94 2.56
CA GLN A 334 23.79 -21.05 3.45
C GLN A 334 24.24 -20.57 4.83
N SER A 335 25.06 -19.51 4.92
CA SER A 335 25.55 -19.00 6.20
C SER A 335 24.42 -18.45 7.07
N ILE A 336 23.42 -17.79 6.47
CA ILE A 336 22.22 -17.34 7.18
C ILE A 336 21.41 -18.53 7.73
N ARG A 337 21.23 -19.59 6.92
CA ARG A 337 20.55 -20.81 7.37
C ARG A 337 21.30 -21.55 8.46
N ASP A 338 22.63 -21.62 8.37
CA ASP A 338 23.47 -22.26 9.38
C ASP A 338 23.42 -21.50 10.72
N ALA A 339 23.14 -20.19 10.70
CA ALA A 339 22.86 -19.39 11.89
C ALA A 339 21.46 -19.66 12.50
N GLY A 340 20.57 -20.37 11.78
CA GLY A 340 19.21 -20.69 12.22
C GLY A 340 18.14 -19.68 11.79
N VAL A 341 18.45 -18.79 10.85
CA VAL A 341 17.54 -17.76 10.32
C VAL A 341 17.25 -18.04 8.85
N LEU A 342 16.12 -17.56 8.33
CA LEU A 342 15.78 -17.70 6.90
C LEU A 342 16.37 -16.52 6.10
N PRO A 343 16.93 -16.77 4.89
CA PRO A 343 17.41 -15.68 4.04
C PRO A 343 16.25 -14.86 3.47
N GLY A 344 16.38 -13.54 3.54
CA GLY A 344 15.63 -12.59 2.71
C GLY A 344 16.56 -11.85 1.75
N MET A 345 16.07 -11.45 0.58
CA MET A 345 16.86 -10.70 -0.40
C MET A 345 16.09 -9.50 -0.94
N TRP A 346 16.76 -8.38 -1.07
CA TRP A 346 16.26 -7.22 -1.81
C TRP A 346 16.59 -7.34 -3.31
N ILE A 347 15.68 -6.85 -4.14
CA ILE A 347 15.88 -6.69 -5.58
C ILE A 347 15.02 -5.53 -6.10
N GLU A 348 15.56 -4.71 -7.01
CA GLU A 348 14.81 -3.67 -7.72
C GLU A 348 14.58 -4.07 -9.18
N ALA A 349 13.91 -5.22 -9.39
CA ALA A 349 13.99 -5.97 -10.65
C ALA A 349 13.47 -5.20 -11.88
N GLU A 350 12.64 -4.18 -11.68
CA GLU A 350 12.14 -3.31 -12.74
C GLU A 350 13.17 -2.26 -13.20
N ALA A 351 14.09 -1.86 -12.33
CA ALA A 351 14.99 -0.73 -12.56
C ALA A 351 16.34 -1.15 -13.12
N VAL A 352 16.94 -0.24 -13.87
CA VAL A 352 18.19 -0.41 -14.59
C VAL A 352 19.08 0.81 -14.30
N GLY A 353 20.23 0.53 -13.73
CA GLY A 353 21.23 1.51 -13.33
C GLY A 353 22.16 1.87 -14.47
N ALA A 354 22.91 2.93 -14.25
CA ALA A 354 23.84 3.48 -15.22
C ALA A 354 24.86 2.46 -15.75
N HIS A 355 25.44 1.66 -14.86
CA HIS A 355 26.49 0.70 -15.18
C HIS A 355 25.97 -0.69 -15.55
N SER A 356 24.65 -0.87 -15.66
CA SER A 356 24.08 -2.15 -16.07
C SER A 356 24.36 -2.45 -17.54
N LEU A 357 24.84 -3.67 -17.80
CA LEU A 357 25.04 -4.21 -19.13
C LEU A 357 23.72 -4.64 -19.79
N LEU A 358 22.63 -4.77 -19.02
CA LEU A 358 21.32 -5.21 -19.49
C LEU A 358 20.82 -4.39 -20.68
N ARG A 359 21.03 -3.06 -20.66
CA ARG A 359 20.62 -2.18 -21.76
C ARG A 359 21.25 -2.59 -23.10
N ALA A 360 22.54 -2.94 -23.09
CA ALA A 360 23.26 -3.35 -24.28
C ALA A 360 22.99 -4.82 -24.64
N ALA A 361 22.84 -5.69 -23.63
CA ALA A 361 22.68 -7.12 -23.82
C ALA A 361 21.25 -7.53 -24.23
N ARG A 362 20.23 -6.80 -23.76
CA ARG A 362 18.79 -7.10 -23.96
C ARG A 362 18.01 -5.82 -24.31
N PRO A 363 18.36 -5.10 -25.39
CA PRO A 363 17.69 -3.85 -25.76
C PRO A 363 16.19 -4.04 -26.02
N GLU A 364 15.73 -5.23 -26.38
CA GLU A 364 14.32 -5.57 -26.58
C GLU A 364 13.48 -5.61 -25.28
N ALA A 365 14.13 -5.65 -24.10
CA ALA A 365 13.47 -5.59 -22.80
C ALA A 365 13.34 -4.16 -22.25
N MET A 366 14.10 -3.20 -22.78
CA MET A 366 14.23 -1.85 -22.21
C MET A 366 13.08 -0.91 -22.59
N ALA A 367 12.50 -0.23 -21.60
CA ALA A 367 11.52 0.83 -21.82
C ALA A 367 12.16 2.06 -22.48
N HIS A 368 11.39 2.74 -23.34
CA HIS A 368 11.88 3.91 -24.07
C HIS A 368 10.76 4.90 -24.40
N SER A 369 11.09 6.20 -24.40
CA SER A 369 10.20 7.29 -24.84
C SER A 369 10.70 7.88 -26.16
N VAL A 370 10.24 7.36 -27.31
CA VAL A 370 10.70 7.81 -28.65
C VAL A 370 10.06 9.14 -29.09
N GLU A 371 8.96 9.56 -28.46
CA GLU A 371 8.13 10.69 -28.93
C GLU A 371 8.46 12.04 -28.27
N ALA A 372 9.57 12.16 -27.52
CA ALA A 372 9.93 13.37 -26.77
C ALA A 372 8.76 13.93 -25.94
N ARG A 373 8.05 13.04 -25.23
CA ARG A 373 6.96 13.42 -24.31
C ARG A 373 7.48 14.43 -23.30
N ARG A 374 6.68 15.46 -23.04
CA ARG A 374 7.01 16.43 -22.00
C ARG A 374 6.81 15.76 -20.66
N ALA A 375 7.93 15.45 -19.99
CA ALA A 375 7.96 15.02 -18.61
C ALA A 375 7.18 15.99 -17.71
N ASP A 376 6.50 15.47 -16.68
CA ASP A 376 5.94 16.31 -15.65
C ASP A 376 7.08 16.89 -14.79
N PRO A 377 7.27 18.22 -14.77
CA PRO A 377 8.40 18.84 -14.05
C PRO A 377 8.28 18.71 -12.52
N SER A 378 7.14 18.25 -12.00
CA SER A 378 6.89 18.06 -10.57
C SER A 378 7.60 16.83 -10.01
N TYR A 379 7.96 15.86 -10.87
CA TYR A 379 8.65 14.64 -10.48
C TYR A 379 10.07 14.66 -11.02
N ARG A 380 11.01 14.12 -10.24
CA ARG A 380 12.32 13.82 -10.78
C ARG A 380 12.17 12.60 -11.68
N VAL A 381 11.94 12.82 -12.97
CA VAL A 381 12.20 11.77 -13.94
C VAL A 381 13.68 11.45 -13.83
N GLN A 382 14.00 10.31 -13.20
CA GLN A 382 15.36 9.76 -13.15
C GLN A 382 15.70 9.17 -14.53
N THR A 383 15.54 9.96 -15.59
CA THR A 383 16.26 9.70 -16.84
C THR A 383 17.69 10.16 -16.58
N GLU A 384 18.47 9.34 -15.89
CA GLU A 384 19.91 9.45 -16.01
C GLU A 384 20.25 8.93 -17.41
N SER A 385 20.39 9.87 -18.34
CA SER A 385 21.08 9.60 -19.60
C SER A 385 22.43 9.00 -19.26
N LEU A 386 22.72 7.86 -19.84
CA LEU A 386 24.03 7.23 -19.71
C LEU A 386 24.67 6.94 -21.05
N ASP A 387 24.02 7.35 -22.13
CA ASP A 387 23.60 6.34 -23.10
C ASP A 387 24.48 5.11 -23.28
N PRO A 388 25.43 5.06 -24.20
CA PRO A 388 26.65 5.82 -24.00
C PRO A 388 26.54 7.37 -24.08
N ASP A 389 25.68 7.93 -24.96
CA ASP A 389 25.34 9.36 -25.23
C ASP A 389 23.84 9.91 -25.51
N ASP A 390 22.80 9.19 -26.01
CA ASP A 390 21.32 9.36 -25.89
C ASP A 390 20.69 9.79 -24.53
N PRO A 391 20.02 10.96 -24.53
CA PRO A 391 19.39 11.62 -23.38
C PRO A 391 17.94 11.21 -23.01
N THR A 392 17.37 10.11 -23.53
CA THR A 392 15.91 9.80 -23.38
C THR A 392 15.55 8.43 -22.74
N PHE A 393 16.52 7.73 -22.17
CA PHE A 393 16.34 6.44 -21.48
C PHE A 393 15.43 6.55 -20.24
N LEU A 394 14.45 5.65 -20.11
CA LEU A 394 13.51 5.65 -18.98
C LEU A 394 13.99 4.89 -17.73
N GLY A 395 15.23 4.40 -17.65
CA GLY A 395 15.71 3.82 -16.39
C GLY A 395 15.15 2.43 -16.04
N TYR A 396 14.19 1.86 -16.76
CA TYR A 396 13.50 0.63 -16.35
C TYR A 396 13.22 -0.37 -17.49
N VAL A 397 12.92 -1.61 -17.11
CA VAL A 397 12.53 -2.73 -17.97
C VAL A 397 11.04 -2.60 -18.34
N CYS A 398 10.70 -2.60 -19.62
CA CYS A 398 9.30 -2.58 -20.05
C CYS A 398 8.64 -3.94 -19.79
N LEU A 399 7.72 -4.02 -18.84
CA LEU A 399 6.98 -5.25 -18.56
C LEU A 399 5.77 -5.49 -19.48
N GLY A 400 5.44 -4.53 -20.36
CA GLY A 400 4.60 -4.81 -21.52
C GLY A 400 5.29 -5.79 -22.49
N SER A 401 6.61 -5.68 -22.62
CA SER A 401 7.42 -6.57 -23.46
C SER A 401 7.49 -7.99 -22.88
N PRO A 402 7.27 -9.05 -23.69
CA PRO A 402 7.52 -10.43 -23.27
C PRO A 402 8.96 -10.64 -22.76
N ALA A 403 9.95 -10.02 -23.39
CA ALA A 403 11.36 -10.15 -23.00
C ALA A 403 11.65 -9.50 -21.64
N GLY A 404 10.99 -8.36 -21.35
CA GLY A 404 11.08 -7.71 -20.04
C GLY A 404 10.50 -8.58 -18.92
N ARG A 405 9.32 -9.17 -19.16
CA ARG A 405 8.69 -10.10 -18.22
C ARG A 405 9.53 -11.34 -17.95
N GLU A 406 10.08 -11.94 -19.00
CA GLU A 406 10.99 -13.09 -18.87
C GLU A 406 12.23 -12.71 -18.04
N HIS A 407 12.87 -11.59 -18.34
CA HIS A 407 14.05 -11.13 -17.60
C HIS A 407 13.77 -10.98 -16.10
N VAL A 408 12.72 -10.25 -15.72
CA VAL A 408 12.37 -10.03 -14.31
C VAL A 408 12.02 -11.34 -13.61
N LEU A 409 11.19 -12.19 -14.24
CA LEU A 409 10.80 -13.49 -13.69
C LEU A 409 12.01 -14.40 -13.43
N GLU A 410 12.95 -14.47 -14.37
CA GLU A 410 14.15 -15.31 -14.24
C GLU A 410 15.15 -14.72 -13.25
N SER A 411 15.31 -13.39 -13.18
CA SER A 411 16.17 -12.73 -12.19
C SER A 411 15.68 -12.99 -10.77
N MET A 412 14.39 -12.81 -10.50
CA MET A 412 13.81 -13.11 -9.19
C MET A 412 13.90 -14.60 -8.88
N SER A 413 13.55 -15.47 -9.83
CA SER A 413 13.58 -16.93 -9.61
C SER A 413 14.98 -17.47 -9.33
N THR A 414 15.98 -16.95 -10.05
CA THR A 414 17.39 -17.32 -9.86
C THR A 414 17.90 -16.85 -8.50
N LEU A 415 17.57 -15.61 -8.11
CA LEU A 415 17.94 -15.07 -6.79
C LEU A 415 17.36 -15.92 -5.66
N ILE A 416 16.06 -16.22 -5.72
CA ILE A 416 15.36 -17.06 -4.74
C ILE A 416 16.00 -18.45 -4.64
N THR A 417 16.20 -19.11 -5.78
CA THR A 417 16.74 -20.48 -5.81
C THR A 417 18.19 -20.53 -5.34
N THR A 418 19.02 -19.58 -5.75
CA THR A 418 20.46 -19.55 -5.45
C THR A 418 20.71 -19.31 -3.96
N THR A 419 19.96 -18.38 -3.37
CA THR A 419 20.10 -18.01 -1.96
C THR A 419 19.27 -18.90 -1.04
N GLY A 420 18.24 -19.57 -1.55
CA GLY A 420 17.22 -20.23 -0.74
C GLY A 420 16.34 -19.25 0.03
N ALA A 421 16.12 -18.05 -0.53
CA ALA A 421 15.36 -17.00 0.12
C ALA A 421 13.90 -17.40 0.38
N ARG A 422 13.36 -16.91 1.50
CA ARG A 422 11.94 -17.01 1.86
C ARG A 422 11.24 -15.67 1.87
N TRP A 423 12.00 -14.60 1.67
CA TRP A 423 11.51 -13.23 1.65
C TRP A 423 12.18 -12.47 0.50
N ILE A 424 11.39 -11.84 -0.36
CA ILE A 424 11.86 -10.89 -1.36
C ILE A 424 11.31 -9.51 -1.03
N LYS A 425 12.20 -8.54 -0.82
CA LYS A 425 11.86 -7.12 -0.83
C LYS A 425 12.03 -6.60 -2.25
N LEU A 426 10.90 -6.39 -2.94
CA LEU A 426 10.87 -5.90 -4.31
C LEU A 426 10.71 -4.39 -4.30
N ASP A 427 11.78 -3.68 -4.64
CA ASP A 427 11.81 -2.22 -4.64
C ASP A 427 11.55 -1.62 -6.04
N PHE A 428 11.22 -0.33 -6.09
CA PHE A 428 11.14 0.45 -7.31
C PHE A 428 11.33 1.95 -7.07
N ASN A 429 12.50 2.46 -7.44
CA ASN A 429 13.00 3.80 -7.10
C ASN A 429 13.08 4.74 -8.32
N ILE A 430 12.45 4.38 -9.43
CA ILE A 430 12.39 5.18 -10.65
C ILE A 430 10.95 5.62 -10.89
N ASP A 431 10.78 6.83 -11.41
CA ASP A 431 9.49 7.37 -11.88
C ASP A 431 9.33 7.09 -13.39
N PRO A 432 8.45 6.16 -13.82
CA PRO A 432 8.21 5.83 -15.23
C PRO A 432 7.57 6.93 -16.09
N ASP A 433 7.07 7.99 -15.47
CA ASP A 433 6.31 9.06 -16.12
C ASP A 433 5.05 8.48 -16.83
N ALA A 434 4.83 8.78 -18.12
CA ALA A 434 3.75 8.18 -18.92
C ALA A 434 4.05 6.76 -19.45
N GLY A 435 5.20 6.18 -19.10
CA GLY A 435 5.62 4.84 -19.49
C GLY A 435 6.24 4.73 -20.89
N CYS A 436 6.48 3.49 -21.31
CA CYS A 436 7.12 3.15 -22.58
C CYS A 436 6.23 3.52 -23.79
N THR A 437 6.86 3.95 -24.88
CA THR A 437 6.17 4.32 -26.15
C THR A 437 6.52 3.41 -27.32
N ARG A 438 7.33 2.37 -27.07
CA ARG A 438 7.77 1.40 -28.09
C ARG A 438 6.61 0.53 -28.55
N THR A 439 6.32 0.57 -29.84
CA THR A 439 5.22 -0.21 -30.42
C THR A 439 5.61 -1.64 -30.78
N ASP A 440 6.91 -2.00 -30.69
CA ASP A 440 7.41 -3.36 -30.86
C ASP A 440 7.35 -4.22 -29.58
N HIS A 441 6.80 -3.67 -28.49
CA HIS A 441 6.72 -4.31 -27.17
C HIS A 441 5.37 -4.98 -26.88
N GLY A 442 4.47 -5.07 -27.86
CA GLY A 442 3.12 -5.63 -27.68
C GLY A 442 2.12 -4.65 -27.04
N HIS A 443 2.46 -3.36 -27.03
CA HIS A 443 1.61 -2.25 -26.61
C HIS A 443 1.72 -1.10 -27.61
N GLY A 444 0.75 -0.18 -27.62
CA GLY A 444 0.80 1.04 -28.40
C GLY A 444 1.66 2.12 -27.74
N ALA A 445 1.83 3.26 -28.41
CA ALA A 445 2.61 4.35 -27.84
C ALA A 445 1.94 4.94 -26.58
N GLY A 446 0.59 4.98 -26.52
CA GLY A 446 -0.18 5.64 -25.47
C GLY A 446 -0.53 4.79 -24.23
N ASP A 447 -0.28 3.48 -24.26
CA ASP A 447 -0.72 2.53 -23.21
C ASP A 447 0.41 1.71 -22.59
N GLY A 448 1.68 2.03 -22.85
CA GLY A 448 2.81 1.27 -22.34
C GLY A 448 2.88 1.18 -20.82
N LEU A 449 2.47 2.21 -20.07
CA LEU A 449 2.40 2.12 -18.60
C LEU A 449 1.30 1.16 -18.14
N LEU A 450 0.14 1.14 -18.81
CA LEU A 450 -0.94 0.18 -18.54
C LEU A 450 -0.43 -1.25 -18.73
N ARG A 451 0.22 -1.51 -19.87
CA ARG A 451 0.75 -2.84 -20.19
C ARG A 451 1.95 -3.22 -19.32
N HIS A 452 2.74 -2.26 -18.86
CA HIS A 452 3.79 -2.49 -17.86
C HIS A 452 3.22 -3.09 -16.58
N TYR A 453 2.18 -2.47 -16.02
CA TYR A 453 1.59 -2.95 -14.77
C TYR A 453 0.81 -4.26 -14.93
N GLU A 454 0.09 -4.46 -16.04
CA GLU A 454 -0.47 -5.79 -16.37
C GLU A 454 0.63 -6.86 -16.43
N GLY A 455 1.79 -6.52 -17.00
CA GLY A 455 2.95 -7.39 -17.04
C GLY A 455 3.59 -7.65 -15.68
N LEU A 456 3.73 -6.62 -14.83
CA LEU A 456 4.23 -6.74 -13.47
C LEU A 456 3.36 -7.68 -12.65
N TYR A 457 2.04 -7.48 -12.67
CA TYR A 457 1.09 -8.32 -11.97
C TYR A 457 1.23 -9.80 -12.39
N ALA A 458 1.32 -10.07 -13.69
CA ALA A 458 1.53 -11.42 -14.20
C ALA A 458 2.87 -12.04 -13.77
N VAL A 459 3.96 -11.26 -13.75
CA VAL A 459 5.28 -11.73 -13.29
C VAL A 459 5.26 -12.08 -11.81
N LEU A 460 4.65 -11.24 -10.97
CA LEU A 460 4.55 -11.48 -9.53
C LEU A 460 3.74 -12.73 -9.21
N ASP A 461 2.63 -12.95 -9.92
CA ASP A 461 1.84 -14.17 -9.79
C ASP A 461 2.64 -15.40 -10.22
N ALA A 462 3.39 -15.32 -11.32
CA ALA A 462 4.25 -16.41 -11.77
C ALA A 462 5.41 -16.71 -10.80
N VAL A 463 6.00 -15.68 -10.17
CA VAL A 463 7.02 -15.87 -9.11
C VAL A 463 6.43 -16.63 -7.94
N ARG A 464 5.23 -16.25 -7.48
CA ARG A 464 4.54 -16.92 -6.36
C ARG A 464 4.12 -18.34 -6.70
N GLU A 465 3.74 -18.61 -7.94
CA GLU A 465 3.46 -19.97 -8.40
C GLU A 465 4.72 -20.85 -8.39
N ARG A 466 5.86 -20.32 -8.86
CA ARG A 466 7.14 -21.04 -8.88
C ARG A 466 7.75 -21.22 -7.49
N HIS A 467 7.51 -20.28 -6.59
CA HIS A 467 8.09 -20.23 -5.24
C HIS A 467 6.97 -20.04 -4.20
N PRO A 468 6.12 -21.06 -3.96
CA PRO A 468 4.90 -20.91 -3.14
C PRO A 468 5.15 -20.54 -1.67
N ASP A 469 6.38 -20.75 -1.19
CA ASP A 469 6.81 -20.42 0.16
C ASP A 469 7.44 -19.02 0.28
N ILE A 470 7.49 -18.25 -0.81
CA ILE A 470 8.07 -16.90 -0.80
C ILE A 470 7.09 -15.87 -0.25
N LEU A 471 7.58 -15.01 0.64
CA LEU A 471 6.94 -13.74 0.95
C LEU A 471 7.49 -12.67 0.02
N VAL A 472 6.61 -11.93 -0.64
CA VAL A 472 6.96 -10.80 -1.52
C VAL A 472 6.48 -9.53 -0.84
N GLU A 473 7.42 -8.72 -0.39
CA GLU A 473 7.20 -7.39 0.16
C GLU A 473 7.40 -6.36 -0.95
N SER A 474 6.41 -5.48 -1.16
CA SER A 474 6.56 -4.35 -2.06
C SER A 474 7.20 -3.16 -1.35
N CYS A 475 8.21 -2.57 -1.96
CA CYS A 475 8.84 -1.33 -1.59
C CYS A 475 8.91 -0.41 -2.83
N SER A 476 8.88 0.90 -2.61
CA SER A 476 9.11 1.87 -3.67
C SER A 476 9.61 3.16 -3.03
N SER A 477 10.91 3.24 -2.74
CA SER A 477 11.49 4.32 -1.93
C SER A 477 10.69 4.52 -0.63
N GLY A 478 10.44 3.44 0.12
CA GLY A 478 9.38 3.41 1.12
C GLY A 478 8.01 3.16 0.49
N GLY A 479 7.07 4.07 0.72
CA GLY A 479 5.65 3.86 0.45
C GLY A 479 5.10 4.43 -0.87
N LEU A 480 5.96 4.73 -1.86
CA LEU A 480 5.53 5.47 -3.06
C LEU A 480 4.78 4.61 -4.10
N ARG A 481 4.48 3.34 -3.79
CA ARG A 481 3.65 2.44 -4.61
C ARG A 481 2.74 1.54 -3.75
N ILE A 482 2.11 2.11 -2.73
CA ILE A 482 1.10 1.43 -1.90
C ILE A 482 -0.29 1.60 -2.54
N ASP A 483 -0.86 0.53 -3.10
CA ASP A 483 -2.17 0.56 -3.75
C ASP A 483 -2.87 -0.81 -3.77
N LEU A 484 -4.18 -0.80 -4.05
CA LEU A 484 -5.04 -1.99 -4.06
C LEU A 484 -4.86 -2.86 -5.31
N GLY A 485 -4.23 -2.34 -6.37
CA GLY A 485 -3.88 -3.12 -7.56
C GLY A 485 -2.74 -4.07 -7.25
N LEU A 486 -1.63 -3.53 -6.74
CA LEU A 486 -0.44 -4.33 -6.38
C LEU A 486 -0.71 -5.28 -5.21
N ALA A 487 -1.60 -4.93 -4.28
CA ALA A 487 -1.91 -5.74 -3.10
C ALA A 487 -2.28 -7.21 -3.45
N ARG A 488 -2.91 -7.43 -4.62
CA ARG A 488 -3.33 -8.75 -5.13
C ARG A 488 -2.17 -9.67 -5.49
N HIS A 489 -0.99 -9.09 -5.64
CA HIS A 489 0.18 -9.75 -6.23
C HIS A 489 1.35 -9.84 -5.24
N VAL A 490 1.26 -9.17 -4.08
CA VAL A 490 2.29 -9.14 -3.01
C VAL A 490 1.69 -9.49 -1.65
N HIS A 491 2.52 -9.75 -0.65
CA HIS A 491 2.09 -10.18 0.68
C HIS A 491 2.09 -9.06 1.73
N GLY A 492 2.57 -7.88 1.36
CA GLY A 492 2.58 -6.68 2.19
C GLY A 492 3.42 -5.58 1.56
N PHE A 493 3.41 -4.41 2.22
CA PHE A 493 4.12 -3.22 1.77
C PHE A 493 5.02 -2.69 2.88
N PHE A 494 6.23 -2.26 2.51
CA PHE A 494 7.05 -1.41 3.35
C PHE A 494 6.48 0.02 3.36
N LEU A 495 6.16 0.55 4.54
CA LEU A 495 5.37 1.77 4.63
C LEU A 495 6.09 3.05 4.21
N SER A 496 7.38 3.16 4.53
CA SER A 496 8.14 4.40 4.43
C SER A 496 9.60 4.13 4.77
N ASP A 497 10.51 4.92 4.19
CA ASP A 497 11.93 4.88 4.53
C ASP A 497 12.21 5.45 5.94
N PRO A 498 11.77 6.68 6.30
CA PRO A 498 11.80 7.13 7.68
C PRO A 498 10.95 6.26 8.61
N ASP A 499 11.53 5.90 9.76
CA ASP A 499 10.94 4.96 10.72
C ASP A 499 10.89 5.46 12.17
N TYR A 500 11.17 6.74 12.39
CA TYR A 500 10.99 7.34 13.71
C TYR A 500 9.53 7.30 14.16
N THR A 501 9.30 7.05 15.46
CA THR A 501 7.99 6.64 16.00
C THR A 501 6.83 7.57 15.64
N GLU A 502 7.03 8.89 15.69
CA GLU A 502 5.99 9.87 15.35
C GLU A 502 5.54 9.73 13.90
N HIS A 503 6.50 9.69 12.96
CA HIS A 503 6.20 9.51 11.54
C HIS A 503 5.57 8.16 11.26
N HIS A 504 6.12 7.09 11.84
CA HIS A 504 5.56 5.76 11.70
C HIS A 504 4.08 5.74 12.09
N LEU A 505 3.72 6.28 13.25
CA LEU A 505 2.33 6.30 13.72
C LEU A 505 1.42 7.17 12.85
N GLN A 506 1.93 8.26 12.26
CA GLN A 506 1.17 9.05 11.27
C GLN A 506 0.89 8.24 10.00
N VAL A 507 1.92 7.58 9.47
CA VAL A 507 1.80 6.76 8.25
C VAL A 507 0.86 5.59 8.49
N LEU A 508 0.97 4.93 9.65
CA LEU A 508 0.06 3.87 10.08
C LEU A 508 -1.38 4.35 10.21
N TRP A 509 -1.59 5.56 10.75
CA TRP A 509 -2.91 6.19 10.78
C TRP A 509 -3.44 6.33 9.36
N GLY A 510 -2.68 6.85 8.41
CA GLY A 510 -3.12 6.99 7.02
C GLY A 510 -3.40 5.67 6.29
N VAL A 511 -2.46 4.73 6.31
CA VAL A 511 -2.51 3.49 5.51
C VAL A 511 -3.64 2.55 5.91
N ARG A 512 -4.17 2.67 7.14
CA ARG A 512 -5.35 1.91 7.61
C ARG A 512 -6.57 2.04 6.70
N HIS A 513 -6.64 3.13 5.93
CA HIS A 513 -7.71 3.38 4.98
C HIS A 513 -7.61 2.50 3.73
N LEU A 514 -6.53 1.73 3.56
CA LEU A 514 -6.29 0.85 2.42
C LEU A 514 -5.98 -0.59 2.85
N LEU A 515 -5.12 -0.78 3.87
CA LEU A 515 -4.54 -2.09 4.17
C LEU A 515 -4.85 -2.57 5.60
N PRO A 516 -5.11 -3.88 5.79
CA PRO A 516 -5.16 -4.51 7.10
C PRO A 516 -3.74 -4.65 7.71
N PRO A 517 -3.59 -4.86 9.03
CA PRO A 517 -2.30 -5.06 9.70
C PRO A 517 -1.36 -6.06 9.01
N ILE A 518 -1.88 -7.18 8.52
CA ILE A 518 -1.06 -8.20 7.86
C ILE A 518 -0.46 -7.76 6.52
N GLY A 519 -1.05 -6.75 5.86
CA GLY A 519 -0.54 -6.18 4.63
C GLY A 519 0.50 -5.08 4.85
N ILE A 520 0.85 -4.79 6.10
CA ILE A 520 1.68 -3.66 6.50
C ILE A 520 2.97 -4.17 7.14
N LEU A 521 4.11 -3.66 6.69
CA LEU A 521 5.42 -3.83 7.33
C LEU A 521 6.06 -2.46 7.52
N HIS A 522 6.67 -2.28 8.67
CA HIS A 522 7.61 -1.18 8.90
C HIS A 522 8.60 -1.58 9.98
N TRP A 523 9.74 -0.92 10.00
CA TRP A 523 10.71 -1.13 11.06
C TRP A 523 10.36 -0.31 12.29
N SER A 524 10.80 -0.81 13.45
CA SER A 524 11.02 0.09 14.58
C SER A 524 12.08 1.13 14.19
N TRP A 525 12.09 2.28 14.87
CA TRP A 525 13.07 3.34 14.66
C TRP A 525 14.49 2.78 14.56
N SER A 526 15.06 2.88 13.36
CA SER A 526 16.28 2.18 12.97
C SER A 526 17.54 2.90 13.43
N GLN A 527 18.66 2.19 13.45
CA GLN A 527 19.97 2.79 13.67
C GLN A 527 20.49 3.37 12.37
N TRP A 528 20.05 4.58 12.05
CA TRP A 528 20.48 5.29 10.83
C TRP A 528 21.97 5.63 10.90
N ARG A 529 22.74 5.15 9.93
CA ARG A 529 24.14 5.56 9.74
C ARG A 529 24.24 6.99 9.20
N GLY A 530 23.36 7.32 8.26
CA GLY A 530 23.36 8.60 7.58
C GLY A 530 22.96 9.77 8.46
N ASP A 531 23.09 10.96 7.89
CA ASP A 531 22.69 12.21 8.53
C ASP A 531 21.26 12.61 8.13
N TYR A 532 20.26 11.89 8.64
CA TYR A 532 18.86 12.29 8.53
C TYR A 532 18.37 12.82 9.89
N PRO A 533 18.28 14.16 10.08
CA PRO A 533 18.04 14.74 11.40
C PRO A 533 16.83 14.19 12.17
N PRO A 534 15.66 13.94 11.54
CA PRO A 534 14.51 13.38 12.26
C PRO A 534 14.73 11.98 12.84
N SER A 535 15.56 11.14 12.21
CA SER A 535 15.88 9.79 12.69
C SER A 535 17.14 9.74 13.57
N ARG A 536 17.86 10.85 13.77
CA ARG A 536 19.07 10.87 14.60
C ARG A 536 18.74 10.48 16.04
N ARG A 537 19.53 9.55 16.57
CA ARG A 537 19.38 9.03 17.93
C ARG A 537 20.73 8.71 18.55
N ASP A 538 20.92 9.07 19.81
CA ASP A 538 22.09 8.62 20.58
C ASP A 538 21.80 7.24 21.19
N TRP A 539 22.27 6.21 20.50
CA TRP A 539 22.10 4.81 20.91
C TRP A 539 22.92 4.44 22.16
N ALA A 540 23.96 5.22 22.49
CA ALA A 540 24.79 4.96 23.66
C ALA A 540 24.08 5.34 24.97
N THR A 541 23.18 6.34 24.92
CA THR A 541 22.45 6.86 26.09
C THR A 541 20.95 6.56 26.08
N LEU A 542 20.45 5.88 25.05
CA LEU A 542 19.03 5.52 24.90
C LEU A 542 18.53 4.68 26.08
N GLY A 543 17.49 5.16 26.78
CA GLY A 543 16.84 4.41 27.87
C GLY A 543 15.97 3.26 27.37
N THR A 544 15.74 2.25 28.24
CA THR A 544 14.93 1.06 27.90
C THR A 544 13.48 1.40 27.62
N ASP A 545 12.84 2.29 28.38
CA ASP A 545 11.44 2.67 28.17
C ASP A 545 11.20 3.34 26.81
N GLU A 546 12.17 4.13 26.37
CA GLU A 546 12.10 4.76 25.06
C GLU A 546 12.33 3.75 23.93
N PHE A 547 13.26 2.83 24.11
CA PHE A 547 13.48 1.73 23.18
C PHE A 547 12.24 0.83 23.08
N ASP A 548 11.60 0.50 24.20
CA ASP A 548 10.34 -0.25 24.23
C ASP A 548 9.23 0.46 23.45
N ARG A 549 9.10 1.79 23.61
CA ARG A 549 8.15 2.60 22.82
C ARG A 549 8.45 2.51 21.32
N MET A 550 9.72 2.58 20.94
CA MET A 550 10.15 2.45 19.53
C MET A 550 9.77 1.08 18.95
N LEU A 551 9.99 0.00 19.69
CA LEU A 551 9.64 -1.36 19.27
C LEU A 551 8.12 -1.55 19.20
N ARG A 552 7.40 -1.24 20.28
CA ARG A 552 5.94 -1.44 20.40
C ARG A 552 5.14 -0.68 19.34
N ALA A 553 5.63 0.49 18.92
CA ALA A 553 5.01 1.26 17.84
C ALA A 553 4.90 0.45 16.53
N ALA A 554 5.91 -0.37 16.22
CA ALA A 554 5.99 -1.18 15.00
C ALA A 554 5.42 -2.62 15.16
N MET A 555 4.81 -2.94 16.30
CA MET A 555 4.32 -4.30 16.62
C MET A 555 2.82 -4.52 16.38
N VAL A 556 2.10 -3.49 15.91
CA VAL A 556 0.66 -3.57 15.57
C VAL A 556 0.39 -3.95 14.12
N HIS A 557 1.43 -4.35 13.40
CA HIS A 557 1.45 -4.89 12.03
C HIS A 557 2.65 -5.85 11.90
N ARG A 558 3.08 -6.27 10.70
CA ARG A 558 4.29 -7.10 10.57
C ARG A 558 5.48 -6.36 11.17
N PHE A 559 6.23 -7.03 12.03
CA PHE A 559 7.30 -6.43 12.81
C PHE A 559 8.67 -6.71 12.18
N GLY A 560 9.48 -5.67 12.02
CA GLY A 560 10.88 -5.80 11.65
C GLY A 560 11.76 -4.74 12.30
N VAL A 561 13.07 -4.91 12.18
CA VAL A 561 14.08 -4.01 12.77
C VAL A 561 15.26 -3.81 11.82
N SER A 562 15.83 -2.60 11.82
CA SER A 562 17.10 -2.31 11.13
C SER A 562 18.11 -1.71 12.12
N LEU A 563 18.83 -2.61 12.81
CA LEU A 563 19.72 -2.30 13.94
C LEU A 563 21.06 -3.03 13.79
N ARG A 564 22.14 -2.49 14.37
CA ARG A 564 23.43 -3.20 14.50
C ARG A 564 23.35 -4.18 15.65
N LEU A 565 22.80 -5.37 15.41
CA LEU A 565 22.47 -6.32 16.48
C LEU A 565 23.68 -6.69 17.38
N PRO A 566 24.89 -6.98 16.84
CA PRO A 566 26.06 -7.28 17.66
C PRO A 566 26.57 -6.12 18.52
N GLU A 567 26.20 -4.88 18.17
CA GLU A 567 26.67 -3.66 18.83
C GLU A 567 25.65 -3.10 19.85
N LEU A 568 24.43 -3.65 19.89
CA LEU A 568 23.43 -3.24 20.86
C LEU A 568 23.92 -3.48 22.29
N ARG A 569 23.68 -2.49 23.16
CA ARG A 569 23.96 -2.64 24.59
C ARG A 569 23.20 -3.85 25.15
N PRO A 570 23.78 -4.63 26.08
CA PRO A 570 23.15 -5.85 26.59
C PRO A 570 21.72 -5.65 27.07
N GLU A 571 21.43 -4.51 27.70
CA GLU A 571 20.07 -4.19 28.18
C GLU A 571 19.08 -4.00 27.03
N LEU A 572 19.49 -3.34 25.94
CA LEU A 572 18.64 -3.14 24.76
C LEU A 572 18.46 -4.44 23.97
N LEU A 573 19.50 -5.28 23.89
CA LEU A 573 19.41 -6.58 23.25
C LEU A 573 18.43 -7.51 24.00
N GLU A 574 18.42 -7.45 25.33
CA GLU A 574 17.41 -8.17 26.14
C GLU A 574 16.00 -7.66 25.87
N ARG A 575 15.79 -6.33 25.88
CA ARG A 575 14.48 -5.76 25.54
C ARG A 575 14.02 -6.17 24.14
N LEU A 576 14.92 -6.20 23.16
CA LEU A 576 14.60 -6.68 21.82
C LEU A 576 14.14 -8.15 21.84
N ARG A 577 14.88 -9.04 22.53
CA ARG A 577 14.50 -10.46 22.69
C ARG A 577 13.11 -10.62 23.30
N GLU A 578 12.84 -9.88 24.38
CA GLU A 578 11.54 -9.92 25.07
C GLU A 578 10.40 -9.45 24.15
N HIS A 579 10.59 -8.37 23.39
CA HIS A 579 9.56 -7.88 22.47
C HIS A 579 9.39 -8.78 21.25
N VAL A 580 10.46 -9.36 20.70
CA VAL A 580 10.35 -10.37 19.62
C VAL A 580 9.57 -11.59 20.12
N ALA A 581 9.85 -12.08 21.33
CA ALA A 581 9.10 -13.17 21.94
C ALA A 581 7.63 -12.79 22.19
N LEU A 582 7.37 -11.58 22.68
CA LEU A 582 6.03 -11.05 22.91
C LEU A 582 5.23 -10.96 21.61
N PHE A 583 5.84 -10.42 20.55
CA PHE A 583 5.22 -10.32 19.23
C PHE A 583 4.76 -11.69 18.75
N ARG A 584 5.69 -12.66 18.74
CA ARG A 584 5.47 -14.01 18.21
C ARG A 584 4.42 -14.78 19.00
N THR A 585 4.37 -14.62 20.33
CA THR A 585 3.47 -15.39 21.19
C THR A 585 2.09 -14.75 21.36
N GLU A 586 2.00 -13.42 21.43
CA GLU A 586 0.77 -12.72 21.78
C GLU A 586 0.16 -11.91 20.62
N LEU A 587 0.99 -11.28 19.77
CA LEU A 587 0.51 -10.27 18.81
C LEU A 587 0.25 -10.81 17.41
N VAL A 588 0.94 -11.89 17.00
CA VAL A 588 0.76 -12.52 15.69
C VAL A 588 -0.72 -12.72 15.31
N PRO A 589 -1.61 -13.24 16.18
CA PRO A 589 -3.03 -13.39 15.84
C PRO A 589 -3.72 -12.06 15.48
N PHE A 590 -3.40 -10.97 16.19
CA PHE A 590 -3.97 -9.65 15.93
C PHE A 590 -3.46 -9.06 14.61
N VAL A 591 -2.17 -9.23 14.32
CA VAL A 591 -1.60 -8.81 13.04
C VAL A 591 -2.20 -9.62 11.89
N ARG A 592 -2.31 -10.94 12.06
CA ARG A 592 -2.74 -11.87 11.02
C ARG A 592 -4.21 -11.72 10.63
N ASP A 593 -5.08 -11.61 11.63
CA ASP A 593 -6.52 -11.77 11.47
C ASP A 593 -7.32 -10.50 11.87
N GLY A 594 -6.66 -9.53 12.50
CA GLY A 594 -7.31 -8.34 13.05
C GLY A 594 -7.49 -7.19 12.07
N VAL A 595 -8.20 -6.16 12.53
CA VAL A 595 -8.37 -4.87 11.85
C VAL A 595 -7.94 -3.72 12.74
N LEU A 596 -7.19 -2.78 12.17
CA LEU A 596 -6.65 -1.62 12.87
C LEU A 596 -7.66 -0.48 12.90
N GLN A 597 -7.90 0.07 14.09
CA GLN A 597 -8.78 1.20 14.32
C GLN A 597 -8.17 2.16 15.36
N PRO A 598 -7.76 3.38 14.96
CA PRO A 598 -7.34 4.41 15.88
C PRO A 598 -8.48 4.83 16.79
N LEU A 599 -8.16 5.11 18.05
CA LEU A 599 -9.08 5.65 19.05
C LEU A 599 -8.92 7.17 19.20
N THR A 600 -7.85 7.72 18.65
CA THR A 600 -7.48 9.13 18.72
C THR A 600 -7.26 9.72 17.32
N ALA A 601 -7.12 11.05 17.26
CA ALA A 601 -6.71 11.73 16.03
C ALA A 601 -5.29 11.30 15.59
N SER A 602 -4.91 11.67 14.36
CA SER A 602 -3.57 11.39 13.84
C SER A 602 -2.49 12.09 14.67
N PRO A 603 -1.42 11.40 15.07
CA PRO A 603 -0.20 12.07 15.52
C PRO A 603 0.50 12.65 14.30
N GLU A 604 0.57 13.97 14.17
CA GLU A 604 1.16 14.61 13.00
C GLU A 604 2.65 14.92 13.23
N ARG A 605 3.48 14.68 12.21
CA ARG A 605 4.92 14.94 12.18
C ARG A 605 5.25 16.34 12.68
N GLY A 606 6.36 16.48 13.38
CA GLY A 606 6.88 17.79 13.82
C GLY A 606 6.21 18.33 15.08
N GLY A 607 5.70 17.45 15.94
CA GLY A 607 5.10 17.85 17.21
C GLY A 607 3.63 18.26 17.12
N PHE A 608 2.95 18.01 16.00
CA PHE A 608 1.55 18.40 15.78
C PHE A 608 0.58 17.24 16.04
N GLY A 609 -0.72 17.53 15.96
CA GLY A 609 -1.77 16.52 16.10
C GLY A 609 -1.83 15.87 17.49
N GLU A 610 -2.24 14.61 17.53
CA GLU A 610 -2.33 13.82 18.76
C GLU A 610 -0.94 13.51 19.34
N ARG A 611 -0.77 13.72 20.64
CA ARG A 611 0.50 13.44 21.35
C ARG A 611 0.41 12.25 22.30
N ALA A 612 -0.78 11.70 22.50
CA ALA A 612 -1.02 10.47 23.22
C ALA A 612 -1.80 9.45 22.36
N PRO A 613 -1.30 9.06 21.17
CA PRO A 613 -2.07 8.27 20.23
C PRO A 613 -2.38 6.88 20.79
N SER A 614 -3.61 6.43 20.57
CA SER A 614 -4.09 5.11 20.96
C SER A 614 -4.75 4.41 19.77
N ILE A 615 -4.42 3.13 19.59
CA ILE A 615 -4.85 2.30 18.47
C ILE A 615 -5.38 0.99 19.04
N GLN A 616 -6.55 0.55 18.58
CA GLN A 616 -7.04 -0.79 18.85
C GLN A 616 -6.94 -1.67 17.61
N VAL A 617 -6.54 -2.93 17.78
CA VAL A 617 -6.61 -3.98 16.76
C VAL A 617 -7.68 -4.97 17.20
N ASN A 618 -8.79 -5.01 16.47
CA ASN A 618 -9.92 -5.87 16.79
C ASN A 618 -9.73 -7.23 16.12
N HIS A 619 -9.70 -8.29 16.90
CA HIS A 619 -9.61 -9.65 16.38
C HIS A 619 -11.03 -10.23 16.17
N PRO A 620 -11.27 -11.07 15.13
CA PRO A 620 -12.60 -11.62 14.83
C PRO A 620 -13.25 -12.46 15.93
N ASP A 621 -12.47 -13.00 16.87
CA ASP A 621 -12.97 -13.77 18.01
C ASP A 621 -13.45 -12.92 19.21
N GLY A 622 -13.43 -11.59 19.08
CA GLY A 622 -13.86 -10.64 20.10
C GLY A 622 -12.75 -10.14 21.03
N ARG A 623 -11.50 -10.60 20.87
CA ARG A 623 -10.35 -10.01 21.56
C ARG A 623 -9.96 -8.67 20.93
N VAL A 624 -9.41 -7.77 21.73
CA VAL A 624 -8.87 -6.48 21.30
C VAL A 624 -7.46 -6.30 21.83
N LEU A 625 -6.52 -5.92 20.97
CA LEU A 625 -5.22 -5.42 21.35
C LEU A 625 -5.29 -3.90 21.39
N LEU A 626 -5.01 -3.29 22.55
CA LEU A 626 -4.82 -1.85 22.68
C LEU A 626 -3.33 -1.53 22.68
N ALA A 627 -2.90 -0.65 21.77
CA ALA A 627 -1.60 -0.02 21.77
C ALA A 627 -1.75 1.48 22.06
N ALA A 628 -1.08 1.97 23.09
CA ALA A 628 -1.11 3.38 23.47
C ALA A 628 0.31 3.92 23.64
N PHE A 629 0.52 5.18 23.25
CA PHE A 629 1.82 5.83 23.29
C PHE A 629 1.71 7.25 23.82
N VAL A 630 2.75 7.74 24.49
CA VAL A 630 2.96 9.15 24.78
C VAL A 630 4.18 9.61 23.98
N LEU A 631 3.95 10.52 23.05
CA LEU A 631 5.00 11.14 22.25
C LEU A 631 5.57 12.37 22.97
N GLU A 632 6.67 12.91 22.46
CA GLU A 632 7.28 14.13 23.00
C GLU A 632 6.25 15.26 23.12
N GLY A 633 6.21 15.96 24.26
CA GLY A 633 5.21 17.00 24.55
C GLY A 633 3.80 16.49 24.86
N GLY A 634 3.57 15.18 24.83
CA GLY A 634 2.32 14.55 25.24
C GLY A 634 2.21 14.35 26.75
N ALA A 635 1.00 14.04 27.20
CA ALA A 635 0.73 13.64 28.58
C ALA A 635 -0.05 12.32 28.57
N ARG A 636 0.19 11.47 29.58
CA ARG A 636 -0.55 10.22 29.73
C ARG A 636 -2.06 10.52 29.85
N PRO A 637 -2.91 9.89 29.03
CA PRO A 637 -4.36 10.11 29.10
C PRO A 637 -4.92 9.54 30.40
N ALA A 638 -5.94 10.19 30.96
CA ALA A 638 -6.63 9.71 32.16
C ALA A 638 -7.32 8.35 31.92
N GLY A 639 -7.77 8.11 30.69
CA GLY A 639 -8.32 6.84 30.24
C GLY A 639 -8.44 6.78 28.73
N VAL A 640 -8.29 5.59 28.17
CA VAL A 640 -8.47 5.31 26.74
C VAL A 640 -9.81 4.62 26.53
N ARG A 641 -10.72 5.26 25.77
CA ARG A 641 -12.05 4.71 25.50
C ARG A 641 -12.01 3.75 24.32
N LEU A 642 -12.32 2.47 24.57
CA LEU A 642 -12.40 1.46 23.52
C LEU A 642 -13.71 1.58 22.73
N GLN A 643 -13.72 0.99 21.53
CA GLN A 643 -14.91 0.97 20.66
C GLN A 643 -15.26 -0.44 20.24
N GLY A 644 -16.56 -0.71 20.03
CA GLY A 644 -17.03 -1.99 19.50
C GLY A 644 -17.09 -3.14 20.53
N LEU A 645 -17.08 -2.82 21.82
CA LEU A 645 -17.27 -3.79 22.91
C LEU A 645 -18.76 -3.97 23.23
N GLU A 646 -19.12 -5.19 23.67
CA GLU A 646 -20.46 -5.50 24.15
C GLU A 646 -20.68 -4.88 25.53
N PRO A 647 -21.63 -3.93 25.71
CA PRO A 647 -21.76 -3.15 26.96
C PRO A 647 -21.89 -4.00 28.23
N ASN A 648 -22.70 -5.07 28.15
CA ASN A 648 -23.02 -5.91 29.31
C ASN A 648 -22.06 -7.09 29.49
N ALA A 649 -21.04 -7.24 28.65
CA ALA A 649 -20.03 -8.27 28.81
C ALA A 649 -18.97 -7.82 29.84
N THR A 650 -18.37 -8.79 30.53
CA THR A 650 -17.18 -8.58 31.36
C THR A 650 -15.95 -8.95 30.55
N TYR A 651 -14.91 -8.13 30.66
CA TYR A 651 -13.65 -8.30 29.97
C TYR A 651 -12.51 -8.45 30.96
N ARG A 652 -11.59 -9.36 30.63
CA ARG A 652 -10.28 -9.47 31.24
C ARG A 652 -9.32 -8.55 30.48
N VAL A 653 -8.76 -7.57 31.16
CA VAL A 653 -7.77 -6.63 30.62
C VAL A 653 -6.40 -7.01 31.17
N ARG A 654 -5.51 -7.51 30.31
CA ARG A 654 -4.16 -7.93 30.66
C ARG A 654 -3.14 -6.97 30.09
N ASP A 655 -2.29 -6.40 30.94
CA ASP A 655 -1.12 -5.65 30.50
C ASP A 655 -0.01 -6.65 30.10
N LEU A 656 0.59 -6.46 28.93
CA LEU A 656 1.63 -7.35 28.42
C LEU A 656 3.02 -7.06 28.99
N ALA A 657 3.21 -5.95 29.70
CA ALA A 657 4.50 -5.60 30.30
C ALA A 657 4.78 -6.39 31.59
N ASP A 658 3.78 -6.54 32.47
CA ASP A 658 3.91 -7.19 33.78
C ASP A 658 2.97 -8.40 33.96
N GLY A 659 1.99 -8.58 33.06
CA GLY A 659 0.99 -9.63 33.14
C GLY A 659 -0.18 -9.31 34.08
N ASP A 660 -0.27 -8.08 34.60
CA ASP A 660 -1.35 -7.68 35.50
C ASP A 660 -2.71 -7.76 34.83
N VAL A 661 -3.69 -8.29 35.58
CA VAL A 661 -5.04 -8.55 35.07
C VAL A 661 -6.07 -7.76 35.86
N ARG A 662 -6.88 -6.99 35.14
CA ARG A 662 -8.05 -6.27 35.65
C ARG A 662 -9.33 -6.82 35.04
N ARG A 663 -10.44 -6.76 35.78
CA ARG A 663 -11.78 -7.05 35.26
C ARG A 663 -12.55 -5.76 35.11
N MET A 664 -13.14 -5.54 33.94
CA MET A 664 -13.94 -4.35 33.63
C MET A 664 -15.13 -4.77 32.77
N SER A 665 -16.27 -4.12 32.95
CA SER A 665 -17.42 -4.26 32.05
C SER A 665 -17.17 -3.52 30.73
N GLY A 666 -17.90 -3.91 29.68
CA GLY A 666 -17.90 -3.20 28.41
C GLY A 666 -18.24 -1.71 28.60
N VAL A 667 -19.26 -1.40 29.42
CA VAL A 667 -19.64 -0.02 29.78
C VAL A 667 -18.48 0.78 30.37
N GLU A 668 -17.77 0.25 31.37
CA GLU A 668 -16.62 0.93 31.96
C GLU A 668 -15.54 1.21 30.89
N LEU A 669 -15.29 0.26 29.98
CA LEU A 669 -14.26 0.40 28.95
C LEU A 669 -14.59 1.43 27.86
N PHE A 670 -15.86 1.61 27.49
CA PHE A 670 -16.24 2.60 26.46
C PHE A 670 -16.69 3.96 27.02
N GLU A 671 -17.29 4.04 28.21
CA GLU A 671 -17.75 5.30 28.82
C GLU A 671 -16.65 5.98 29.66
N ASP A 672 -16.13 5.27 30.66
CA ASP A 672 -15.15 5.80 31.61
C ASP A 672 -13.73 5.75 31.01
N GLY A 673 -13.43 4.69 30.26
CA GLY A 673 -12.16 4.46 29.61
C GLY A 673 -11.17 3.68 30.48
N LEU A 674 -10.20 3.06 29.82
CA LEU A 674 -9.16 2.26 30.45
C LEU A 674 -7.98 3.12 30.89
N ALA A 675 -7.74 3.20 32.20
CA ALA A 675 -6.56 3.87 32.75
C ALA A 675 -5.27 3.10 32.40
N LEU A 676 -4.26 3.83 31.92
CA LEU A 676 -2.92 3.33 31.64
C LEU A 676 -2.06 3.43 32.92
N LEU A 677 -1.63 2.28 33.44
CA LEU A 677 -0.91 2.17 34.73
C LEU A 677 0.61 2.14 34.52
N GLY A 678 1.37 2.28 35.60
CA GLY A 678 2.84 2.27 35.59
C GLY A 678 3.44 3.62 36.01
N ASP A 679 4.62 3.61 36.62
CA ASP A 679 5.29 4.84 37.04
C ASP A 679 6.06 5.48 35.88
N ASP A 680 6.38 6.77 35.98
CA ASP A 680 7.30 7.41 35.04
C ASP A 680 8.66 6.67 35.10
N PRO A 681 9.31 6.39 33.95
CA PRO A 681 9.14 7.05 32.64
C PRO A 681 8.34 6.25 31.59
N ILE A 682 7.43 5.35 31.99
CA ILE A 682 6.67 4.53 31.02
C ILE A 682 5.79 5.40 30.11
N THR A 683 6.01 5.25 28.79
CA THR A 683 5.35 6.04 27.73
C THR A 683 4.71 5.18 26.63
N SER A 684 4.63 3.85 26.81
CA SER A 684 3.93 2.99 25.85
C SER A 684 3.34 1.75 26.53
N TRP A 685 2.19 1.28 26.03
CA TRP A 685 1.45 0.15 26.58
C TRP A 685 0.92 -0.75 25.47
N LEU A 686 0.95 -2.06 25.71
CA LEU A 686 0.24 -3.05 24.94
C LEU A 686 -0.65 -3.85 25.90
N LEU A 687 -1.97 -3.81 25.70
CA LEU A 687 -2.93 -4.52 26.53
C LEU A 687 -3.81 -5.42 25.69
N ILE A 688 -4.09 -6.64 26.17
CA ILE A 688 -5.08 -7.53 25.59
C ILE A 688 -6.36 -7.46 26.41
N ILE A 689 -7.46 -7.14 25.74
CA ILE A 689 -8.81 -7.10 26.28
C ILE A 689 -9.56 -8.29 25.68
N GLU A 690 -10.01 -9.22 26.52
CA GLU A 690 -10.69 -10.44 26.08
C GLU A 690 -11.99 -10.68 26.87
N PRO A 691 -13.07 -11.11 26.20
CA PRO A 691 -14.34 -11.38 26.88
C PRO A 691 -14.19 -12.56 27.84
N GLU A 692 -14.66 -12.39 29.08
CA GLU A 692 -14.76 -13.47 30.06
C GLU A 692 -15.94 -14.36 29.65
N ARG A 693 -15.65 -15.60 29.25
CA ARG A 693 -16.65 -16.58 28.78
C ARG A 693 -17.32 -17.32 29.93
#